data_AF-A0AAN6ZBT6-F1
#
_entry.id   AF-A0AAN6ZBT6-F1
#
_cell.length_a   1.000
_cell.length_b   1.000
_cell.length_c   1.000
_cell.angle_alpha   90.00
_cell.angle_beta   90.00
_cell.angle_gamma   90.00
#
_symmetry.space_group_name_H-M   'P 1'
#
loop_
_entity.id
_entity.type
_entity.pdbx_description
1 polymer ?
#
loop_
_entity_poly.entity_id
_entity_poly.type
_entity_poly.pdbx_seq_one_letter_code
_entity_poly.pdbx_strand_id
1 'polypeptide(L)'
;MADNEHDIAMDDGEDHRMADGPSNGFLDQTTGESSLETTNGQSTNGTAPDKDPGSDPAAYPEHLRRRGLLPTGCCYDDRMKLHANADFGPNPHHPEDPSRIEYIMKTFKKAGLVFTGSDAELIRTIQEQPTKYMWRIPAREATRDEITLVHHPRHFAWVEELSRKTTHELRRLSAIMDQGRDSIYVGSMTYEASLISAGGAIETCKSVVVNNVKNAFAVIRPPGHHAEFDAPMGFCLFNNVPIAAKVCQTDYPDLCRKILILDWDVHHGNGIQNLFYDDPNILYVSLHVYRGGEFYPGKPDNPMTPDGGLEHCGAGPGLGKNINIGWHDQGMGDGEYMAAFQKIVMPIAHEFNPDLVIISAGFDAAAGDELGACFVSPACYAHMTHMLMSLAGGKVAVCLEGGYDLEAISKSALAVAQTLMGEPPPKMELPKISRDAAKVLAKVQAYQAPYWECMRPGVVDVQDMQAQASSRLHDVVRSAQRQVLSEKHGMLPLYIQRDILFKSFENQVLVTRGIQSARKILVIIHDPPELHAQPNPLDNTLEPHNAWVTDGVTRYIDWAVSQDYGVIDVNVPHYITHPEDTESFTPRADERTLQAQIQELMCYIWDNYLQLYDSVDDIFLIGVGSAYLGVKMLLTNRLDVRNRVAGVINFVNGSLRPVKSDVDQELSSWYKANSQVYVANDHACWSDPALTRKVMKRRFGNVIRSPANGLTPMMAEHFADVLQFVAERASVAEEGAEEGR
;
A
#
# COMPACT_ATOMS: atom_id res chain seq x y z
N MET A 1 30.88 -47.06 -46.13
CA MET A 1 30.29 -48.13 -46.95
C MET A 1 28.90 -48.34 -46.38
N ALA A 2 27.92 -47.61 -46.87
CA ALA A 2 27.18 -47.82 -48.13
C ALA A 2 26.05 -48.85 -47.92
N ASP A 3 24.82 -48.28 -47.90
CA ASP A 3 23.59 -48.68 -48.58
C ASP A 3 22.96 -50.08 -48.39
N ASN A 4 21.70 -50.07 -47.92
CA ASN A 4 20.49 -50.55 -48.62
C ASN A 4 19.31 -50.50 -47.62
N GLU A 5 18.28 -49.68 -47.80
CA GLU A 5 17.11 -49.85 -48.69
C GLU A 5 16.41 -51.21 -48.59
N HIS A 6 15.21 -51.22 -47.97
CA HIS A 6 13.98 -51.65 -48.67
C HIS A 6 12.71 -51.24 -47.91
N ASP A 7 11.90 -50.42 -48.59
CA ASP A 7 10.45 -50.27 -48.45
C ASP A 7 9.70 -51.57 -48.75
N ILE A 8 8.52 -51.75 -48.14
CA ILE A 8 7.21 -51.86 -48.83
C ILE A 8 6.07 -51.79 -47.79
N ALA A 9 5.07 -50.99 -48.18
CA ALA A 9 3.84 -50.59 -47.48
C ALA A 9 2.75 -51.65 -47.34
N MET A 10 1.80 -51.38 -46.42
CA MET A 10 0.31 -51.48 -46.51
C MET A 10 -0.23 -50.96 -45.15
N ASP A 11 -0.79 -49.75 -45.08
CA ASP A 11 -2.20 -49.36 -45.28
C ASP A 11 -3.17 -49.97 -44.24
N ASP A 12 -3.68 -49.12 -43.34
CA ASP A 12 -5.08 -49.07 -42.90
C ASP A 12 -5.31 -47.99 -41.82
N GLY A 13 -6.02 -46.91 -42.20
CA GLY A 13 -7.07 -46.31 -41.38
C GLY A 13 -6.73 -45.16 -40.41
N GLU A 14 -6.30 -43.99 -40.91
CA GLU A 14 -6.41 -42.73 -40.16
C GLU A 14 -7.83 -42.15 -40.30
N ASP A 15 -8.60 -42.23 -39.23
CA ASP A 15 -9.94 -41.65 -39.11
C ASP A 15 -9.81 -40.15 -38.73
N HIS A 16 -9.50 -39.31 -39.72
CA HIS A 16 -9.54 -37.85 -39.56
C HIS A 16 -10.98 -37.37 -39.41
N ARG A 17 -11.42 -37.19 -38.17
CA ARG A 17 -12.63 -36.41 -37.88
C ARG A 17 -12.36 -34.93 -38.16
N MET A 18 -12.96 -34.46 -39.25
CA MET A 18 -13.19 -33.04 -39.55
C MET A 18 -13.74 -32.34 -38.30
N ALA A 19 -13.02 -31.34 -37.81
CA ALA A 19 -13.47 -30.50 -36.71
C ALA A 19 -14.58 -29.56 -37.22
N ASP A 20 -15.76 -29.65 -36.61
CA ASP A 20 -16.83 -28.68 -36.77
C ASP A 20 -16.34 -27.28 -36.36
N GLY A 21 -16.62 -26.27 -37.20
CA GLY A 21 -16.22 -24.88 -36.96
C GLY A 21 -16.85 -24.29 -35.69
N PRO A 22 -16.19 -23.32 -35.02
CA PRO A 22 -16.68 -22.79 -33.76
C PRO A 22 -17.90 -21.90 -34.00
N SER A 23 -19.05 -22.36 -33.50
CA SER A 23 -20.23 -21.53 -33.33
C SER A 23 -20.08 -20.71 -32.03
N ASN A 24 -20.46 -19.43 -32.05
CA ASN A 24 -20.24 -18.50 -30.94
C ASN A 24 -21.55 -18.31 -30.13
N GLY A 25 -22.07 -19.40 -29.58
CA GLY A 25 -23.15 -19.36 -28.58
C GLY A 25 -22.62 -19.62 -27.16
N PHE A 26 -23.00 -18.79 -26.18
CA PHE A 26 -22.94 -19.16 -24.76
C PHE A 26 -24.18 -19.99 -24.40
N LEU A 27 -24.34 -21.16 -25.02
CA LEU A 27 -25.47 -22.06 -24.80
C LEU A 27 -25.21 -22.99 -23.60
N ASP A 28 -26.22 -23.07 -22.75
CA ASP A 28 -26.33 -23.98 -21.61
C ASP A 28 -26.74 -25.37 -22.13
N GLN A 29 -25.85 -26.37 -22.07
CA GLN A 29 -26.18 -27.73 -22.50
C GLN A 29 -27.00 -28.46 -21.41
N THR A 30 -28.27 -28.09 -21.26
CA THR A 30 -29.19 -28.77 -20.32
C THR A 30 -30.58 -29.12 -20.88
N THR A 31 -30.80 -29.13 -22.20
CA THR A 31 -32.09 -29.58 -22.77
C THR A 31 -31.94 -30.56 -23.92
N GLY A 32 -32.52 -31.76 -23.76
CA GLY A 32 -32.42 -32.90 -24.66
C GLY A 32 -33.44 -32.97 -25.81
N GLU A 33 -33.14 -33.92 -26.70
CA GLU A 33 -33.96 -34.67 -27.67
C GLU A 33 -35.06 -33.95 -28.49
N SER A 34 -34.96 -33.97 -29.83
CA SER A 34 -35.72 -34.92 -30.68
C SER A 34 -35.51 -34.70 -32.20
N SER A 35 -35.04 -35.77 -32.85
CA SER A 35 -35.50 -36.38 -34.12
C SER A 35 -36.23 -35.54 -35.21
N LEU A 36 -35.75 -35.56 -36.47
CA LEU A 36 -36.30 -36.35 -37.61
C LEU A 36 -35.84 -35.87 -39.01
N GLU A 37 -35.72 -36.86 -39.89
CA GLU A 37 -35.37 -36.89 -41.32
C GLU A 37 -36.29 -36.07 -42.25
N THR A 38 -35.79 -35.62 -43.43
CA THR A 38 -36.19 -36.16 -44.77
C THR A 38 -35.64 -35.36 -45.98
N THR A 39 -34.85 -36.08 -46.80
CA THR A 39 -34.84 -36.25 -48.28
C THR A 39 -35.12 -35.13 -49.31
N ASN A 40 -34.16 -35.03 -50.25
CA ASN A 40 -34.23 -34.90 -51.72
C ASN A 40 -34.79 -33.65 -52.43
N GLY A 41 -33.97 -33.10 -53.36
CA GLY A 41 -34.47 -32.71 -54.69
C GLY A 41 -33.77 -31.57 -55.45
N GLN A 42 -32.98 -31.96 -56.46
CA GLN A 42 -32.78 -31.32 -57.78
C GLN A 42 -31.81 -30.15 -57.99
N SER A 43 -30.91 -30.39 -58.95
CA SER A 43 -29.94 -29.46 -59.54
C SER A 43 -30.56 -28.60 -60.65
N THR A 44 -30.10 -27.35 -60.78
CA THR A 44 -29.95 -26.69 -62.08
C THR A 44 -28.69 -25.84 -62.11
N ASN A 45 -27.92 -26.00 -63.19
CA ASN A 45 -26.65 -25.33 -63.48
C ASN A 45 -26.86 -23.84 -63.79
N GLY A 46 -25.99 -23.00 -63.22
CA GLY A 46 -25.75 -21.62 -63.64
C GLY A 46 -24.32 -21.22 -63.28
N THR A 47 -23.47 -21.06 -64.28
CA THR A 47 -22.05 -20.72 -64.20
C THR A 47 -21.77 -19.24 -63.89
N ALA A 48 -20.94 -18.95 -62.88
CA ALA A 48 -19.92 -17.88 -62.81
C ALA A 48 -19.33 -17.78 -61.37
N PRO A 49 -18.23 -17.06 -61.13
CA PRO A 49 -16.83 -17.29 -61.51
C PRO A 49 -15.98 -17.68 -60.26
N ASP A 50 -14.68 -17.92 -60.47
CA ASP A 50 -13.64 -18.35 -59.51
C ASP A 50 -13.91 -18.07 -58.01
N LYS A 51 -14.06 -19.15 -57.23
CA LYS A 51 -13.97 -19.12 -55.77
C LYS A 51 -12.53 -19.35 -55.35
N ASP A 52 -11.96 -18.35 -54.70
CA ASP A 52 -10.79 -18.48 -53.83
C ASP A 52 -11.07 -19.56 -52.76
N PRO A 53 -10.25 -20.63 -52.65
CA PRO A 53 -10.50 -21.68 -51.69
C PRO A 53 -9.85 -21.32 -50.35
N GLY A 54 -10.65 -20.82 -49.38
CA GLY A 54 -10.21 -20.85 -47.98
C GLY A 54 -10.59 -19.70 -47.05
N SER A 55 -11.58 -18.85 -47.35
CA SER A 55 -12.07 -17.89 -46.34
C SER A 55 -13.15 -18.53 -45.46
N ASP A 56 -12.82 -18.83 -44.21
CA ASP A 56 -13.79 -19.17 -43.17
C ASP A 56 -14.81 -18.02 -43.02
N PRO A 57 -16.12 -18.23 -43.25
CA PRO A 57 -17.15 -17.20 -43.09
C PRO A 57 -17.27 -16.68 -41.65
N ALA A 58 -16.70 -17.38 -40.67
CA ALA A 58 -16.62 -16.97 -39.27
C ALA A 58 -15.40 -16.10 -38.94
N ALA A 59 -14.48 -15.88 -39.88
CA ALA A 59 -13.30 -15.04 -39.67
C ALA A 59 -13.59 -13.55 -39.83
N TYR A 60 -12.97 -12.72 -38.98
CA TYR A 60 -13.15 -11.27 -38.97
C TYR A 60 -12.73 -10.62 -40.31
N PRO A 61 -13.54 -9.70 -40.88
CA PRO A 61 -13.20 -9.06 -42.16
C PRO A 61 -11.89 -8.26 -42.11
N GLU A 62 -11.02 -8.45 -43.11
CA GLU A 62 -9.67 -7.89 -43.15
C GLU A 62 -9.61 -6.34 -43.09
N HIS A 63 -10.66 -5.67 -43.57
CA HIS A 63 -10.79 -4.21 -43.60
C HIS A 63 -11.15 -3.59 -42.24
N LEU A 64 -11.51 -4.40 -41.23
CA LEU A 64 -11.81 -3.98 -39.86
C LEU A 64 -10.61 -4.11 -38.90
N ARG A 65 -9.41 -4.47 -39.38
CA ARG A 65 -8.16 -4.65 -38.60
C ARG A 65 -7.59 -3.36 -37.97
N ARG A 66 -8.36 -2.29 -37.79
CA ARG A 66 -7.96 -1.20 -36.88
C ARG A 66 -8.21 -1.69 -35.46
N ARG A 67 -7.17 -1.73 -34.63
CA ARG A 67 -7.23 -2.28 -33.27
C ARG A 67 -8.40 -1.78 -32.41
N GLY A 68 -8.78 -0.50 -32.55
CA GLY A 68 -9.93 0.08 -31.84
C GLY A 68 -11.31 -0.48 -32.25
N LEU A 69 -11.40 -1.21 -33.36
CA LEU A 69 -12.59 -1.88 -33.86
C LEU A 69 -12.63 -3.38 -33.53
N LEU A 70 -11.56 -3.92 -32.94
CA LEU A 70 -11.55 -5.31 -32.48
C LEU A 70 -12.46 -5.45 -31.24
N PRO A 71 -13.14 -6.59 -31.09
CA PRO A 71 -13.98 -6.84 -29.92
C PRO A 71 -13.10 -7.10 -28.68
N THR A 72 -13.72 -6.98 -27.51
CA THR A 72 -13.15 -7.50 -26.26
C THR A 72 -13.40 -9.00 -26.19
N GLY A 73 -12.42 -9.81 -25.81
CA GLY A 73 -12.58 -11.25 -25.62
C GLY A 73 -13.13 -11.64 -24.25
N CYS A 74 -13.84 -12.77 -24.18
CA CYS A 74 -14.29 -13.40 -22.95
C CYS A 74 -14.06 -14.91 -23.03
N CYS A 75 -13.23 -15.46 -22.14
CA CYS A 75 -13.02 -16.91 -22.01
C CYS A 75 -13.80 -17.45 -20.81
N TYR A 76 -14.60 -18.49 -21.02
CA TYR A 76 -15.38 -19.17 -19.99
C TYR A 76 -15.74 -20.59 -20.45
N ASP A 77 -15.73 -21.54 -19.51
CA ASP A 77 -16.13 -22.93 -19.71
C ASP A 77 -16.74 -23.50 -18.41
N ASP A 78 -17.95 -24.07 -18.51
CA ASP A 78 -18.68 -24.61 -17.36
C ASP A 78 -17.96 -25.80 -16.69
N ARG A 79 -17.08 -26.51 -17.41
CA ARG A 79 -16.31 -27.63 -16.84
C ARG A 79 -15.39 -27.20 -15.70
N MET A 80 -14.99 -25.93 -15.64
CA MET A 80 -14.25 -25.39 -14.51
C MET A 80 -15.06 -25.44 -13.20
N LYS A 81 -16.39 -25.50 -13.24
CA LYS A 81 -17.26 -25.68 -12.06
C LYS A 81 -17.16 -27.07 -11.44
N LEU A 82 -16.59 -28.04 -12.14
CA LEU A 82 -16.43 -29.41 -11.66
C LEU A 82 -15.36 -29.54 -10.58
N HIS A 83 -14.44 -28.56 -10.45
CA HIS A 83 -13.59 -28.45 -9.26
C HIS A 83 -14.45 -28.08 -8.06
N ALA A 84 -14.72 -29.03 -7.18
CA ALA A 84 -15.51 -28.85 -5.98
C ALA A 84 -14.90 -29.67 -4.84
N ASN A 85 -15.14 -29.23 -3.60
CA ASN A 85 -14.60 -29.90 -2.42
C ASN A 85 -15.10 -31.35 -2.35
N ALA A 86 -14.17 -32.30 -2.16
CA ALA A 86 -14.51 -33.71 -1.98
C ALA A 86 -15.32 -33.98 -0.70
N ASP A 87 -15.34 -33.04 0.27
CA ASP A 87 -16.18 -33.12 1.45
C ASP A 87 -17.62 -32.67 1.15
N PHE A 88 -18.58 -33.58 1.36
CA PHE A 88 -20.02 -33.35 1.21
C PHE A 88 -20.74 -33.38 2.56
N GLY A 89 -20.03 -33.11 3.65
CA GLY A 89 -20.60 -32.98 4.99
C GLY A 89 -21.65 -31.87 5.09
N PRO A 90 -22.36 -31.74 6.22
CA PRO A 90 -23.44 -30.76 6.39
C PRO A 90 -22.97 -29.29 6.45
N ASN A 91 -21.67 -29.04 6.66
CA ASN A 91 -21.04 -27.71 6.58
C ASN A 91 -19.84 -27.72 5.60
N PRO A 92 -20.02 -28.03 4.30
CA PRO A 92 -18.91 -28.17 3.36
C PRO A 92 -18.55 -26.82 2.70
N HIS A 93 -19.09 -25.70 3.21
CA HIS A 93 -18.97 -24.42 2.54
C HIS A 93 -17.55 -23.90 2.65
N HIS A 94 -16.85 -23.95 1.53
CA HIS A 94 -15.53 -23.37 1.33
C HIS A 94 -15.71 -22.07 0.52
N PRO A 95 -14.97 -20.97 0.85
CA PRO A 95 -15.17 -19.67 0.20
C PRO A 95 -14.88 -19.70 -1.31
N GLU A 96 -13.87 -20.46 -1.75
CA GLU A 96 -13.70 -20.76 -3.17
C GLU A 96 -14.76 -21.79 -3.60
N ASP A 97 -15.78 -21.30 -4.33
CA ASP A 97 -16.99 -22.03 -4.72
C ASP A 97 -17.23 -21.94 -6.24
N PRO A 98 -17.75 -23.01 -6.90
CA PRO A 98 -18.10 -23.00 -8.33
C PRO A 98 -19.04 -21.87 -8.76
N SER A 99 -19.90 -21.38 -7.85
CA SER A 99 -20.86 -20.31 -8.12
C SER A 99 -20.19 -18.98 -8.45
N ARG A 100 -18.92 -18.77 -8.06
CA ARG A 100 -18.18 -17.52 -8.33
C ARG A 100 -18.17 -17.16 -9.81
N ILE A 101 -17.72 -18.08 -10.67
CA ILE A 101 -17.69 -17.86 -12.12
C ILE A 101 -19.10 -17.85 -12.74
N GLU A 102 -20.03 -18.60 -12.16
CA GLU A 102 -21.42 -18.65 -12.64
C GLU A 102 -22.13 -17.31 -12.43
N TYR A 103 -21.96 -16.69 -11.26
CA TYR A 103 -22.56 -15.40 -10.93
C TYR A 103 -21.99 -14.26 -11.76
N ILE A 104 -20.68 -14.26 -12.03
CA ILE A 104 -20.05 -13.32 -12.97
C ILE A 104 -20.70 -13.46 -14.36
N MET A 105 -20.78 -14.67 -14.90
CA MET A 105 -21.36 -14.89 -16.23
C MET A 105 -22.85 -14.54 -16.29
N LYS A 106 -23.64 -14.86 -15.25
CA LYS A 106 -25.03 -14.40 -15.14
C LYS A 106 -25.13 -12.88 -15.16
N THR A 107 -24.20 -12.19 -14.49
CA THR A 107 -24.14 -10.73 -14.44
C THR A 107 -23.77 -10.14 -15.80
N PHE A 108 -22.79 -10.71 -16.51
CA PHE A 108 -22.44 -10.32 -17.88
C PHE A 108 -23.60 -10.51 -18.86
N LYS A 109 -24.32 -11.64 -18.77
CA LYS A 109 -25.53 -11.91 -19.55
C LYS A 109 -26.61 -10.86 -19.27
N LYS A 110 -26.89 -10.58 -17.99
CA LYS A 110 -27.90 -9.59 -17.56
C LYS A 110 -27.57 -8.17 -18.01
N ALA A 111 -26.29 -7.80 -18.02
CA ALA A 111 -25.80 -6.51 -18.51
C ALA A 111 -25.74 -6.43 -20.05
N GLY A 112 -25.98 -7.54 -20.76
CA GLY A 112 -25.95 -7.58 -22.21
C GLY A 112 -24.53 -7.52 -22.81
N LEU A 113 -23.51 -7.90 -22.04
CA LEU A 113 -22.11 -7.89 -22.53
C LEU A 113 -21.78 -9.13 -23.36
N VAL A 114 -22.48 -10.24 -23.16
CA VAL A 114 -22.29 -11.48 -23.92
C VAL A 114 -23.53 -11.79 -24.75
N PHE A 115 -23.33 -12.39 -25.91
CA PHE A 115 -24.42 -12.77 -26.81
C PHE A 115 -25.11 -14.05 -26.32
N THR A 116 -26.44 -14.06 -26.32
CA THR A 116 -27.28 -15.20 -25.88
C THR A 116 -28.30 -15.65 -26.94
N GLY A 117 -28.21 -15.13 -28.17
CA GLY A 117 -29.10 -15.50 -29.27
C GLY A 117 -28.59 -16.71 -30.05
N SER A 118 -29.15 -16.93 -31.24
CA SER A 118 -28.72 -18.03 -32.13
C SER A 118 -27.45 -17.68 -32.92
N ASP A 119 -26.68 -18.70 -33.34
CA ASP A 119 -25.46 -18.50 -34.13
C ASP A 119 -25.73 -17.78 -35.48
N ALA A 120 -26.91 -17.97 -36.07
CA ALA A 120 -27.30 -17.28 -37.30
C ALA A 120 -27.48 -15.76 -37.09
N GLU A 121 -28.03 -15.34 -35.93
CA GLU A 121 -28.19 -13.93 -35.57
C GLU A 121 -26.85 -13.28 -35.22
N LEU A 122 -25.92 -14.06 -34.71
CA LEU A 122 -24.61 -13.60 -34.30
C LEU A 122 -23.74 -13.17 -35.47
N ILE A 123 -23.72 -13.94 -36.56
CA ILE A 123 -22.95 -13.60 -37.77
C ILE A 123 -23.39 -12.23 -38.29
N ARG A 124 -24.70 -11.99 -38.38
CA ARG A 124 -25.24 -10.67 -38.75
C ARG A 124 -24.82 -9.59 -37.76
N THR A 125 -24.94 -9.87 -36.46
CA THR A 125 -24.60 -8.92 -35.39
C THR A 125 -23.14 -8.49 -35.43
N ILE A 126 -22.21 -9.43 -35.67
CA ILE A 126 -20.76 -9.15 -35.75
C ILE A 126 -20.45 -8.29 -36.98
N GLN A 127 -21.13 -8.53 -38.10
CA GLN A 127 -20.95 -7.72 -39.32
C GLN A 127 -21.44 -6.28 -39.14
N GLU A 128 -22.54 -6.07 -38.42
CA GLU A 128 -23.14 -4.74 -38.22
C GLU A 128 -22.52 -3.97 -37.05
N GLN A 129 -22.28 -4.63 -35.91
CA GLN A 129 -21.81 -4.04 -34.66
C GLN A 129 -20.77 -4.96 -33.97
N PRO A 130 -19.55 -5.03 -34.52
CA PRO A 130 -18.51 -5.97 -34.09
C PRO A 130 -18.14 -5.89 -32.60
N THR A 131 -18.27 -4.71 -31.99
CA THR A 131 -17.90 -4.44 -30.60
C THR A 131 -19.06 -4.47 -29.61
N LYS A 132 -20.28 -4.82 -30.06
CA LYS A 132 -21.47 -4.81 -29.21
C LYS A 132 -21.41 -5.84 -28.07
N TYR A 133 -20.82 -6.99 -28.33
CA TYR A 133 -20.69 -8.09 -27.39
C TYR A 133 -19.22 -8.49 -27.26
N MET A 134 -18.88 -9.09 -26.13
CA MET A 134 -17.59 -9.76 -25.97
C MET A 134 -17.52 -10.99 -26.88
N TRP A 135 -16.38 -11.18 -27.51
CA TRP A 135 -16.06 -12.32 -28.36
C TRP A 135 -15.72 -13.53 -27.49
N ARG A 136 -16.38 -14.67 -27.73
CA ARG A 136 -16.07 -15.90 -26.99
C ARG A 136 -14.71 -16.45 -27.40
N ILE A 137 -13.83 -16.61 -26.43
CA ILE A 137 -12.56 -17.33 -26.57
C ILE A 137 -12.80 -18.72 -25.99
N PRO A 138 -12.66 -19.81 -26.77
CA PRO A 138 -12.83 -21.15 -26.25
C PRO A 138 -11.68 -21.50 -25.29
N ALA A 139 -12.02 -21.97 -24.10
CA ALA A 139 -11.03 -22.58 -23.22
C ALA A 139 -10.60 -23.93 -23.78
N ARG A 140 -9.35 -24.30 -23.53
CA ARG A 140 -8.81 -25.64 -23.81
C ARG A 140 -8.05 -26.14 -22.60
N GLU A 141 -7.69 -27.41 -22.62
CA GLU A 141 -6.75 -27.96 -21.65
C GLU A 141 -5.33 -27.46 -21.96
N ALA A 142 -4.63 -26.97 -20.93
CA ALA A 142 -3.21 -26.71 -21.01
C ALA A 142 -2.44 -28.04 -21.14
N THR A 143 -1.42 -28.06 -21.99
CA THR A 143 -0.55 -29.22 -22.14
C THR A 143 0.43 -29.30 -20.99
N ARG A 144 0.97 -30.50 -20.77
CA ARG A 144 2.05 -30.72 -19.79
C ARG A 144 3.24 -29.81 -20.05
N ASP A 145 3.67 -29.69 -21.30
CA ASP A 145 4.86 -28.91 -21.67
C ASP A 145 4.66 -27.43 -21.32
N GLU A 146 3.49 -26.87 -21.61
CA GLU A 146 3.12 -25.49 -21.24
C GLU A 146 3.14 -25.27 -19.73
N ILE A 147 2.55 -26.18 -18.94
CA ILE A 147 2.54 -26.08 -17.47
C ILE A 147 3.96 -26.17 -16.90
N THR A 148 4.80 -27.04 -17.47
CA THR A 148 6.19 -27.23 -17.04
C THR A 148 7.16 -26.14 -17.47
N LEU A 149 6.69 -25.11 -18.21
CA LEU A 149 7.48 -23.89 -18.42
C LEU A 149 7.74 -23.13 -17.12
N VAL A 150 6.84 -23.26 -16.14
CA VAL A 150 6.96 -22.58 -14.84
C VAL A 150 6.91 -23.54 -13.66
N HIS A 151 6.19 -24.66 -13.75
CA HIS A 151 6.11 -25.63 -12.65
C HIS A 151 7.10 -26.77 -12.81
N HIS A 152 7.59 -27.27 -11.67
CA HIS A 152 8.38 -28.48 -11.64
C HIS A 152 7.56 -29.68 -12.16
N PRO A 153 8.13 -30.59 -12.98
CA PRO A 153 7.41 -31.75 -13.50
C PRO A 153 6.79 -32.67 -12.44
N ARG A 154 7.34 -32.67 -11.22
CA ARG A 154 6.76 -33.42 -10.07
C ARG A 154 5.47 -32.81 -9.56
N HIS A 155 5.34 -31.48 -9.59
CA HIS A 155 4.11 -30.80 -9.18
C HIS A 155 2.97 -31.12 -10.16
N PHE A 156 3.24 -31.01 -11.47
CA PHE A 156 2.29 -31.47 -12.49
C PHE A 156 1.83 -32.92 -12.25
N ALA A 157 2.79 -33.83 -12.02
CA ALA A 157 2.47 -35.23 -11.78
C ALA A 157 1.61 -35.44 -10.51
N TRP A 158 1.85 -34.66 -9.45
CA TRP A 158 1.04 -34.70 -8.24
C TRP A 158 -0.41 -34.25 -8.50
N VAL A 159 -0.62 -33.15 -9.25
CA VAL A 159 -1.97 -32.69 -9.60
C VAL A 159 -2.67 -33.72 -10.51
N GLU A 160 -1.95 -34.29 -11.48
CA GLU A 160 -2.48 -35.36 -12.35
C GLU A 160 -2.95 -36.57 -11.52
N GLU A 161 -2.19 -36.96 -10.51
CA GLU A 161 -2.51 -38.11 -9.65
C GLU A 161 -3.84 -37.93 -8.89
N LEU A 162 -4.30 -36.70 -8.65
CA LEU A 162 -5.59 -36.43 -7.99
C LEU A 162 -6.77 -37.08 -8.72
N SER A 163 -6.74 -37.11 -10.07
CA SER A 163 -7.77 -37.75 -10.90
C SER A 163 -7.86 -39.28 -10.70
N ARG A 164 -6.78 -39.89 -10.18
CA ARG A 164 -6.68 -41.35 -9.95
C ARG A 164 -7.00 -41.74 -8.51
N LYS A 165 -7.19 -40.78 -7.60
CA LYS A 165 -7.48 -41.03 -6.18
C LYS A 165 -8.97 -41.31 -5.96
N THR A 166 -9.25 -42.17 -4.99
CA THR A 166 -10.63 -42.43 -4.54
C THR A 166 -11.19 -41.21 -3.82
N THR A 167 -12.51 -41.06 -3.79
CA THR A 167 -13.18 -39.97 -3.04
C THR A 167 -12.78 -39.94 -1.56
N HIS A 168 -12.53 -41.10 -0.95
CA HIS A 168 -12.09 -41.17 0.44
C HIS A 168 -10.69 -40.58 0.65
N GLU A 169 -9.75 -40.91 -0.25
CA GLU A 169 -8.40 -40.34 -0.22
C GLU A 169 -8.41 -38.84 -0.49
N LEU A 170 -9.21 -38.38 -1.45
CA LEU A 170 -9.37 -36.96 -1.75
C LEU A 170 -9.95 -36.18 -0.57
N ARG A 171 -10.99 -36.69 0.10
CA ARG A 171 -11.53 -36.07 1.34
C ARG A 171 -10.47 -35.94 2.42
N ARG A 172 -9.69 -37.01 2.63
CA ARG A 172 -8.61 -36.99 3.62
C ARG A 172 -7.53 -35.99 3.24
N LEU A 173 -7.19 -35.90 1.96
CA LEU A 173 -6.19 -34.96 1.45
C LEU A 173 -6.67 -33.51 1.62
N SER A 174 -7.90 -33.19 1.21
CA SER A 174 -8.51 -31.88 1.43
C SER A 174 -8.52 -31.51 2.92
N ALA A 175 -8.94 -32.41 3.80
CA ALA A 175 -8.96 -32.13 5.24
C ALA A 175 -7.58 -31.84 5.84
N ILE A 176 -6.51 -32.38 5.26
CA ILE A 176 -5.12 -32.14 5.69
C ILE A 176 -4.60 -30.82 5.11
N MET A 177 -4.84 -30.58 3.82
CA MET A 177 -4.28 -29.44 3.08
C MET A 177 -5.08 -28.14 3.24
N ASP A 178 -6.33 -28.22 3.67
CA ASP A 178 -7.18 -27.05 3.98
C ASP A 178 -6.85 -26.45 5.36
N GLN A 179 -5.72 -26.83 5.95
CA GLN A 179 -5.23 -26.32 7.23
C GLN A 179 -3.97 -25.49 7.05
N GLY A 180 -3.86 -24.43 7.86
CA GLY A 180 -2.64 -23.63 7.93
C GLY A 180 -2.37 -22.84 6.64
N ARG A 181 -1.11 -22.85 6.19
CA ARG A 181 -0.63 -22.03 5.07
C ARG A 181 -0.98 -22.60 3.70
N ASP A 182 -1.11 -23.93 3.60
CA ASP A 182 -1.42 -24.60 2.33
C ASP A 182 -2.78 -24.10 1.81
N SER A 183 -3.83 -24.17 2.64
CA SER A 183 -5.18 -23.66 2.32
C SER A 183 -5.68 -24.18 0.96
N ILE A 184 -5.67 -25.51 0.79
CA ILE A 184 -6.04 -26.20 -0.45
C ILE A 184 -7.09 -27.26 -0.17
N TYR A 185 -8.16 -27.24 -0.96
CA TYR A 185 -9.03 -28.40 -1.10
C TYR A 185 -8.88 -29.03 -2.49
N VAL A 186 -9.19 -30.32 -2.58
CA VAL A 186 -9.20 -31.08 -3.82
C VAL A 186 -10.49 -31.89 -3.99
N GLY A 187 -10.74 -32.30 -5.22
CA GLY A 187 -11.88 -33.09 -5.67
C GLY A 187 -11.56 -33.87 -6.94
N SER A 188 -12.45 -34.79 -7.33
CA SER A 188 -12.17 -35.77 -8.39
C SER A 188 -11.91 -35.14 -9.76
N MET A 189 -12.50 -33.98 -10.05
CA MET A 189 -12.34 -33.26 -11.33
C MET A 189 -11.38 -32.06 -11.21
N THR A 190 -10.58 -32.01 -10.13
CA THR A 190 -9.66 -30.87 -9.89
C THR A 190 -8.59 -30.78 -10.95
N TYR A 191 -8.05 -31.92 -11.38
CA TYR A 191 -7.01 -31.95 -12.40
C TYR A 191 -7.52 -31.38 -13.73
N GLU A 192 -8.63 -31.91 -14.24
CA GLU A 192 -9.24 -31.51 -15.50
C GLU A 192 -9.65 -30.04 -15.48
N ALA A 193 -10.28 -29.58 -14.39
CA ALA A 193 -10.63 -28.16 -14.23
C ALA A 193 -9.39 -27.25 -14.19
N SER A 194 -8.30 -27.69 -13.54
CA SER A 194 -7.04 -26.93 -13.49
C SER A 194 -6.38 -26.81 -14.86
N LEU A 195 -6.44 -27.85 -15.71
CA LEU A 195 -5.96 -27.77 -17.09
C LEU A 195 -6.77 -26.76 -17.90
N ILE A 196 -8.10 -26.74 -17.75
CA ILE A 196 -8.98 -25.82 -18.46
C ILE A 196 -8.78 -24.38 -17.99
N SER A 197 -8.56 -24.15 -16.69
CA SER A 197 -8.27 -22.84 -16.13
C SER A 197 -6.97 -22.26 -16.72
N ALA A 198 -5.88 -23.03 -16.67
CA ALA A 198 -4.60 -22.63 -17.21
C ALA A 198 -4.66 -22.43 -18.73
N GLY A 199 -5.30 -23.34 -19.47
CA GLY A 199 -5.43 -23.22 -20.93
C GLY A 199 -6.35 -22.07 -21.34
N GLY A 200 -7.37 -21.74 -20.54
CA GLY A 200 -8.19 -20.54 -20.71
C GLY A 200 -7.38 -19.26 -20.59
N ALA A 201 -6.52 -19.14 -19.57
CA ALA A 201 -5.61 -18.01 -19.41
C ALA A 201 -4.63 -17.88 -20.60
N ILE A 202 -4.08 -19.01 -21.08
CA ILE A 202 -3.22 -19.05 -22.26
C ILE A 202 -3.97 -18.51 -23.48
N GLU A 203 -5.14 -19.06 -23.83
CA GLU A 203 -5.88 -18.64 -25.03
C GLU A 203 -6.36 -17.19 -24.96
N THR A 204 -6.73 -16.71 -23.77
CA THR A 204 -7.03 -15.29 -23.52
C THR A 204 -5.83 -14.41 -23.84
N CYS A 205 -4.65 -14.71 -23.28
CA CYS A 205 -3.45 -13.91 -23.51
C CYS A 205 -2.98 -13.98 -24.97
N LYS A 206 -2.92 -15.18 -25.57
CA LYS A 206 -2.52 -15.39 -26.96
C LYS A 206 -3.41 -14.57 -27.90
N SER A 207 -4.73 -14.64 -27.73
CA SER A 207 -5.70 -13.90 -28.55
C SER A 207 -5.47 -12.38 -28.53
N VAL A 208 -5.05 -11.83 -27.38
CA VAL A 208 -4.71 -10.41 -27.23
C VAL A 208 -3.37 -10.09 -27.89
N VAL A 209 -2.34 -10.94 -27.71
CA VAL A 209 -1.00 -10.75 -28.28
C VAL A 209 -1.04 -10.70 -29.81
N VAL A 210 -1.78 -11.63 -30.44
CA VAL A 210 -1.89 -11.72 -31.91
C VAL A 210 -2.96 -10.78 -32.50
N ASN A 211 -3.61 -9.96 -31.68
CA ASN A 211 -4.69 -9.03 -32.07
C ASN A 211 -5.93 -9.71 -32.69
N ASN A 212 -6.32 -10.89 -32.23
CA ASN A 212 -7.65 -11.43 -32.52
C ASN A 212 -8.74 -10.63 -31.80
N VAL A 213 -8.40 -10.08 -30.63
CA VAL A 213 -9.21 -9.19 -29.80
C VAL A 213 -8.35 -8.01 -29.34
N LYS A 214 -8.94 -6.86 -28.98
CA LYS A 214 -8.16 -5.69 -28.50
C LYS A 214 -7.57 -5.92 -27.11
N ASN A 215 -8.37 -6.57 -26.25
CA ASN A 215 -8.16 -6.91 -24.85
C ASN A 215 -9.15 -8.05 -24.49
N ALA A 216 -9.00 -8.70 -23.34
CA ALA A 216 -9.87 -9.83 -22.98
C ALA A 216 -9.98 -10.09 -21.47
N PHE A 217 -11.01 -10.85 -21.08
CA PHE A 217 -11.27 -11.33 -19.72
C PHE A 217 -11.42 -12.86 -19.70
N ALA A 218 -10.58 -13.56 -18.93
CA ALA A 218 -10.72 -14.97 -18.62
C ALA A 218 -11.48 -15.15 -17.29
N VAL A 219 -12.73 -15.62 -17.37
CA VAL A 219 -13.56 -15.97 -16.21
C VAL A 219 -13.28 -17.44 -15.87
N ILE A 220 -12.16 -17.65 -15.16
CA ILE A 220 -11.55 -18.96 -14.95
C ILE A 220 -11.51 -19.36 -13.46
N ARG A 221 -11.45 -20.67 -13.20
CA ARG A 221 -11.16 -21.26 -11.89
C ARG A 221 -10.67 -22.71 -12.07
N PRO A 222 -9.86 -23.29 -11.15
CA PRO A 222 -9.32 -22.68 -9.93
C PRO A 222 -8.39 -21.47 -10.19
N PRO A 223 -8.20 -20.58 -9.20
CA PRO A 223 -7.24 -19.47 -9.27
C PRO A 223 -5.80 -19.99 -9.37
N GLY A 224 -4.83 -19.08 -9.56
CA GLY A 224 -3.45 -19.44 -9.84
C GLY A 224 -2.37 -18.74 -9.01
N HIS A 225 -2.56 -17.48 -8.61
CA HIS A 225 -1.43 -16.62 -8.21
C HIS A 225 -0.57 -17.09 -7.01
N HIS A 226 -1.10 -17.97 -6.15
CA HIS A 226 -0.37 -18.56 -5.02
C HIS A 226 0.42 -19.84 -5.37
N ALA A 227 0.09 -20.52 -6.47
CA ALA A 227 0.74 -21.78 -6.81
C ALA A 227 2.24 -21.57 -7.08
N GLU A 228 3.07 -22.25 -6.30
CA GLU A 228 4.53 -22.13 -6.31
C GLU A 228 5.16 -23.03 -7.38
N PHE A 229 6.48 -22.93 -7.54
CA PHE A 229 7.25 -23.76 -8.48
C PHE A 229 6.94 -25.26 -8.34
N ASP A 230 6.88 -25.78 -7.11
CA ASP A 230 6.72 -27.21 -6.83
C ASP A 230 5.60 -27.57 -5.83
N ALA A 231 4.70 -26.63 -5.51
CA ALA A 231 3.62 -26.85 -4.54
C ALA A 231 2.32 -26.07 -4.87
N PRO A 232 1.14 -26.62 -4.54
CA PRO A 232 -0.12 -25.88 -4.53
C PRO A 232 -0.23 -25.03 -3.26
N MET A 233 -0.95 -23.91 -3.31
CA MET A 233 -1.19 -23.05 -2.14
C MET A 233 -2.39 -22.13 -2.41
N GLY A 234 -3.14 -21.74 -1.38
CA GLY A 234 -4.15 -20.68 -1.44
C GLY A 234 -5.19 -20.90 -2.52
N PHE A 235 -5.82 -22.08 -2.54
CA PHE A 235 -6.77 -22.53 -3.56
C PHE A 235 -6.20 -22.70 -4.98
N CYS A 236 -4.91 -22.43 -5.18
CA CYS A 236 -4.26 -22.46 -6.49
C CYS A 236 -3.52 -23.78 -6.72
N LEU A 237 -3.84 -24.46 -7.83
CA LEU A 237 -3.20 -25.72 -8.22
C LEU A 237 -2.08 -25.48 -9.24
N PHE A 238 -2.37 -24.73 -10.29
CA PHE A 238 -1.38 -24.27 -11.28
C PHE A 238 -1.45 -22.75 -11.38
N ASN A 239 -0.31 -22.11 -11.62
CA ASN A 239 -0.23 -20.66 -11.71
C ASN A 239 -0.57 -20.20 -13.14
N ASN A 240 -1.87 -19.92 -13.34
CA ASN A 240 -2.45 -19.64 -14.65
C ASN A 240 -1.74 -18.47 -15.38
N VAL A 241 -1.46 -17.39 -14.66
CA VAL A 241 -0.88 -16.16 -15.22
C VAL A 241 0.59 -16.35 -15.67
N PRO A 242 1.51 -16.88 -14.84
CA PRO A 242 2.86 -17.25 -15.25
C PRO A 242 2.93 -18.24 -16.41
N ILE A 243 2.08 -19.28 -16.43
CA ILE A 243 1.99 -20.21 -17.56
C ILE A 243 1.67 -19.44 -18.84
N ALA A 244 0.60 -18.64 -18.83
CA ALA A 244 0.19 -17.85 -20.00
C ALA A 244 1.27 -16.85 -20.44
N ALA A 245 1.96 -16.21 -19.50
CA ALA A 245 3.05 -15.28 -19.77
C ALA A 245 4.23 -15.96 -20.48
N LYS A 246 4.70 -17.12 -19.97
CA LYS A 246 5.81 -17.86 -20.59
C LYS A 246 5.41 -18.44 -21.96
N VAL A 247 4.19 -18.93 -22.12
CA VAL A 247 3.70 -19.38 -23.43
C VAL A 247 3.70 -18.23 -24.42
N CYS A 248 3.21 -17.04 -24.05
CA CYS A 248 3.23 -15.88 -24.94
C CYS A 248 4.66 -15.44 -25.32
N GLN A 249 5.60 -15.45 -24.37
CA GLN A 249 7.02 -15.15 -24.66
C GLN A 249 7.66 -16.20 -25.57
N THR A 250 7.28 -17.47 -25.42
CA THR A 250 7.85 -18.60 -26.17
C THR A 250 7.29 -18.65 -27.60
N ASP A 251 5.97 -18.52 -27.74
CA ASP A 251 5.27 -18.61 -29.03
C ASP A 251 5.41 -17.32 -29.85
N TYR A 252 5.54 -16.16 -29.19
CA TYR A 252 5.56 -14.85 -29.84
C TYR A 252 6.68 -13.92 -29.33
N PRO A 253 7.96 -14.35 -29.39
CA PRO A 253 9.08 -13.59 -28.82
C PRO A 253 9.27 -12.20 -29.45
N ASP A 254 8.86 -12.01 -30.71
CA ASP A 254 8.95 -10.73 -31.42
C ASP A 254 7.79 -9.77 -31.09
N LEU A 255 6.69 -10.27 -30.51
CA LEU A 255 5.47 -9.49 -30.22
C LEU A 255 5.20 -9.30 -28.73
N CYS A 256 5.77 -10.17 -27.89
CA CYS A 256 5.49 -10.24 -26.47
C CYS A 256 6.76 -10.64 -25.72
N ARG A 257 7.67 -9.67 -25.52
CA ARG A 257 8.90 -9.91 -24.75
C ARG A 257 8.74 -9.43 -23.31
N LYS A 258 8.34 -8.18 -23.12
CA LYS A 258 8.17 -7.57 -21.80
C LYS A 258 6.72 -7.65 -21.37
N ILE A 259 6.45 -8.26 -20.22
CA ILE A 259 5.08 -8.41 -19.69
C ILE A 259 5.01 -7.73 -18.34
N LEU A 260 4.00 -6.87 -18.17
CA LEU A 260 3.59 -6.39 -16.86
C LEU A 260 2.52 -7.34 -16.32
N ILE A 261 2.77 -7.95 -15.17
CA ILE A 261 1.77 -8.64 -14.38
C ILE A 261 1.38 -7.73 -13.23
N LEU A 262 0.16 -7.19 -13.27
CA LEU A 262 -0.43 -6.47 -12.15
C LEU A 262 -1.34 -7.41 -11.37
N ASP A 263 -1.09 -7.55 -10.08
CA ASP A 263 -1.90 -8.30 -9.15
C ASP A 263 -2.57 -7.34 -8.17
N TRP A 264 -3.91 -7.28 -8.22
CA TRP A 264 -4.71 -6.48 -7.29
C TRP A 264 -5.60 -7.35 -6.39
N ASP A 265 -5.39 -8.67 -6.40
CA ASP A 265 -5.95 -9.53 -5.37
C ASP A 265 -5.48 -9.04 -3.99
N VAL A 266 -6.33 -9.14 -2.97
CA VAL A 266 -5.99 -8.64 -1.63
C VAL A 266 -4.84 -9.41 -1.02
N HIS A 267 -4.58 -10.64 -1.48
CA HIS A 267 -3.47 -11.47 -1.06
C HIS A 267 -2.26 -11.29 -1.97
N HIS A 268 -1.07 -11.43 -1.40
CA HIS A 268 0.16 -11.45 -2.17
C HIS A 268 0.23 -12.70 -3.05
N GLY A 269 0.32 -12.54 -4.37
CA GLY A 269 0.60 -13.62 -5.32
C GLY A 269 2.06 -14.11 -5.23
N ASN A 270 2.42 -14.72 -4.10
CA ASN A 270 3.76 -15.24 -3.81
C ASN A 270 4.30 -16.15 -4.91
N GLY A 271 3.44 -16.99 -5.50
CA GLY A 271 3.83 -17.87 -6.60
C GLY A 271 4.29 -17.08 -7.84
N ILE A 272 3.57 -16.02 -8.21
CA ILE A 272 3.96 -15.16 -9.35
C ILE A 272 5.30 -14.49 -9.06
N GLN A 273 5.45 -13.88 -7.88
CA GLN A 273 6.68 -13.24 -7.45
C GLN A 273 7.88 -14.20 -7.53
N ASN A 274 7.74 -15.39 -6.94
CA ASN A 274 8.85 -16.33 -6.81
C ASN A 274 9.24 -16.95 -8.16
N LEU A 275 8.27 -17.21 -9.04
CA LEU A 275 8.52 -17.75 -10.38
C LEU A 275 9.28 -16.77 -11.30
N PHE A 276 9.16 -15.46 -11.07
CA PHE A 276 9.76 -14.43 -11.91
C PHE A 276 10.79 -13.54 -11.19
N TYR A 277 11.20 -13.91 -9.98
CA TYR A 277 11.99 -13.05 -9.10
C TYR A 277 13.32 -12.57 -9.72
N ASP A 278 13.87 -13.34 -10.67
CA ASP A 278 15.10 -13.04 -11.40
C ASP A 278 14.91 -12.75 -12.90
N ASP A 279 13.66 -12.66 -13.40
CA ASP A 279 13.37 -12.39 -14.83
C ASP A 279 13.30 -10.87 -15.11
N PRO A 280 14.20 -10.31 -15.94
CA PRO A 280 14.20 -8.88 -16.26
C PRO A 280 13.05 -8.45 -17.18
N ASN A 281 12.40 -9.40 -17.86
CA ASN A 281 11.35 -9.14 -18.85
C ASN A 281 9.94 -9.30 -18.28
N ILE A 282 9.81 -9.72 -17.02
CA ILE A 282 8.53 -9.73 -16.31
C ILE A 282 8.59 -8.69 -15.20
N LEU A 283 7.71 -7.70 -15.26
CA LEU A 283 7.49 -6.77 -14.15
C LEU A 283 6.28 -7.27 -13.35
N TYR A 284 6.49 -7.70 -12.11
CA TYR A 284 5.41 -8.04 -11.19
C TYR A 284 5.14 -6.88 -10.23
N VAL A 285 3.88 -6.47 -10.15
CA VAL A 285 3.41 -5.43 -9.22
C VAL A 285 2.21 -5.96 -8.46
N SER A 286 2.29 -6.01 -7.13
CA SER A 286 1.22 -6.51 -6.27
C SER A 286 0.78 -5.46 -5.25
N LEU A 287 -0.54 -5.28 -5.11
CA LEU A 287 -1.17 -4.45 -4.07
C LEU A 287 -1.94 -5.37 -3.13
N HIS A 288 -1.44 -5.61 -1.93
CA HIS A 288 -1.99 -6.64 -1.05
C HIS A 288 -1.95 -6.21 0.41
N VAL A 289 -2.79 -6.80 1.26
CA VAL A 289 -2.70 -6.65 2.71
C VAL A 289 -1.52 -7.47 3.21
N TYR A 290 -0.57 -6.84 3.90
CA TYR A 290 0.65 -7.51 4.36
C TYR A 290 0.72 -7.63 5.89
N ARG A 291 0.38 -6.56 6.62
CA ARG A 291 0.42 -6.52 8.11
C ARG A 291 1.75 -7.02 8.70
N GLY A 292 2.88 -6.66 8.08
CA GLY A 292 4.20 -7.11 8.53
C GLY A 292 4.46 -8.61 8.36
N GLY A 293 3.72 -9.27 7.46
CA GLY A 293 3.79 -10.70 7.21
C GLY A 293 2.84 -11.55 8.08
N GLU A 294 1.88 -10.92 8.76
CA GLU A 294 0.85 -11.60 9.56
C GLU A 294 -0.39 -11.99 8.74
N PHE A 295 -0.70 -11.26 7.66
CA PHE A 295 -1.84 -11.56 6.80
C PHE A 295 -1.48 -12.64 5.77
N TYR A 296 -2.43 -13.51 5.41
CA TYR A 296 -2.20 -14.62 4.47
C TYR A 296 -1.63 -14.11 3.12
N PRO A 297 -0.61 -14.78 2.52
CA PRO A 297 -0.02 -16.08 2.88
C PRO A 297 1.01 -16.02 4.01
N GLY A 298 1.26 -14.83 4.56
CA GLY A 298 2.23 -14.60 5.63
C GLY A 298 3.66 -14.92 5.24
N LYS A 299 4.55 -14.83 6.23
CA LYS A 299 5.97 -15.16 6.03
C LYS A 299 6.16 -16.65 5.68
N PRO A 300 7.04 -16.97 4.73
CA PRO A 300 7.37 -18.35 4.41
C PRO A 300 8.13 -19.03 5.54
N ASP A 301 7.98 -20.34 5.65
CA ASP A 301 8.70 -21.17 6.63
C ASP A 301 10.22 -21.10 6.42
N ASN A 302 10.65 -20.98 5.16
CA ASN A 302 12.04 -20.73 4.80
C ASN A 302 12.31 -19.22 4.78
N PRO A 303 13.13 -18.66 5.71
CA PRO A 303 13.43 -17.23 5.76
C PRO A 303 14.21 -16.71 4.55
N MET A 304 14.76 -17.60 3.73
CA MET A 304 15.46 -17.24 2.49
C MET A 304 14.52 -17.02 1.31
N THR A 305 13.26 -17.49 1.42
CA THR A 305 12.24 -17.22 0.41
C THR A 305 11.68 -15.81 0.66
N PRO A 306 11.70 -14.91 -0.32
CA PRO A 306 11.17 -13.56 -0.16
C PRO A 306 9.65 -13.60 0.05
N ASP A 307 9.14 -12.78 0.97
CA ASP A 307 7.70 -12.63 1.20
C ASP A 307 7.13 -11.40 0.47
N GLY A 308 5.91 -10.98 0.81
CA GLY A 308 5.24 -9.78 0.27
C GLY A 308 5.79 -8.45 0.80
N GLY A 309 6.92 -8.45 1.52
CA GLY A 309 7.58 -7.25 2.04
C GLY A 309 7.99 -6.27 0.93
N LEU A 310 7.95 -4.98 1.26
CA LEU A 310 8.24 -3.85 0.37
C LEU A 310 9.74 -3.74 0.00
N GLU A 311 10.62 -4.37 0.78
CA GLU A 311 12.05 -4.50 0.55
C GLU A 311 12.42 -5.51 -0.55
N HIS A 312 11.51 -6.42 -0.88
CA HIS A 312 11.74 -7.51 -1.82
C HIS A 312 11.57 -7.04 -3.28
N CYS A 313 12.65 -6.52 -3.86
CA CYS A 313 12.63 -5.88 -5.18
C CYS A 313 13.05 -6.78 -6.35
N GLY A 314 13.19 -8.09 -6.14
CA GLY A 314 13.73 -9.04 -7.13
C GLY A 314 15.19 -9.38 -6.86
N ALA A 315 15.79 -10.24 -7.69
CA ALA A 315 17.18 -10.66 -7.57
C ALA A 315 17.87 -10.77 -8.92
N GLY A 316 19.21 -10.74 -8.92
CA GLY A 316 19.99 -10.94 -10.13
C GLY A 316 19.57 -10.00 -11.28
N PRO A 317 19.34 -10.52 -12.50
CA PRO A 317 18.84 -9.71 -13.62
C PRO A 317 17.44 -9.10 -13.39
N GLY A 318 16.59 -9.74 -12.58
CA GLY A 318 15.23 -9.28 -12.23
C GLY A 318 15.18 -8.23 -11.13
N LEU A 319 16.33 -7.75 -10.62
CA LEU A 319 16.35 -6.71 -9.60
C LEU A 319 15.67 -5.42 -10.11
N GLY A 320 14.74 -4.89 -9.31
CA GLY A 320 13.85 -3.78 -9.65
C GLY A 320 12.61 -4.18 -10.44
N LYS A 321 12.39 -5.48 -10.72
CA LYS A 321 11.22 -5.99 -11.47
C LYS A 321 10.16 -6.66 -10.60
N ASN A 322 10.34 -6.61 -9.28
CA ASN A 322 9.33 -7.00 -8.31
C ASN A 322 8.94 -5.78 -7.45
N ILE A 323 7.64 -5.48 -7.38
CA ILE A 323 7.13 -4.32 -6.64
C ILE A 323 5.99 -4.75 -5.74
N ASN A 324 6.26 -4.75 -4.44
CA ASN A 324 5.26 -5.02 -3.42
C ASN A 324 4.75 -3.71 -2.82
N ILE A 325 3.44 -3.48 -2.94
CA ILE A 325 2.69 -2.45 -2.21
C ILE A 325 1.94 -3.18 -1.09
N GLY A 326 2.69 -3.62 -0.09
CA GLY A 326 2.17 -4.33 1.08
C GLY A 326 1.54 -3.37 2.08
N TRP A 327 0.21 -3.33 2.13
CA TRP A 327 -0.54 -2.49 3.05
C TRP A 327 -0.30 -2.90 4.50
N HIS A 328 -0.13 -1.89 5.36
CA HIS A 328 0.14 -2.09 6.78
C HIS A 328 -1.05 -2.70 7.55
N ASP A 329 -2.27 -2.57 7.02
CA ASP A 329 -3.50 -3.11 7.59
C ASP A 329 -4.59 -3.30 6.51
N GLN A 330 -5.68 -3.94 6.90
CA GLN A 330 -6.93 -4.00 6.14
C GLN A 330 -7.64 -2.63 6.11
N GLY A 331 -8.74 -2.51 5.38
CA GLY A 331 -9.55 -1.31 5.31
C GLY A 331 -9.06 -0.25 4.31
N MET A 332 -8.15 -0.62 3.42
CA MET A 332 -7.77 0.22 2.27
C MET A 332 -8.95 0.37 1.31
N GLY A 333 -9.11 1.53 0.68
CA GLY A 333 -10.18 1.78 -0.29
C GLY A 333 -9.71 2.53 -1.53
N ASP A 334 -10.67 3.16 -2.21
CA ASP A 334 -10.46 3.83 -3.49
C ASP A 334 -9.33 4.87 -3.48
N GLY A 335 -9.19 5.62 -2.38
CA GLY A 335 -8.17 6.67 -2.25
C GLY A 335 -6.75 6.10 -2.23
N GLU A 336 -6.55 4.99 -1.52
CA GLU A 336 -5.28 4.30 -1.41
C GLU A 336 -4.87 3.63 -2.73
N TYR A 337 -5.79 2.89 -3.35
CA TYR A 337 -5.52 2.21 -4.63
C TYR A 337 -5.27 3.22 -5.76
N MET A 338 -6.03 4.31 -5.83
CA MET A 338 -5.78 5.37 -6.83
C MET A 338 -4.47 6.09 -6.60
N ALA A 339 -4.10 6.35 -5.35
CA ALA A 339 -2.80 6.93 -5.05
C ALA A 339 -1.65 5.97 -5.41
N ALA A 340 -1.77 4.68 -5.12
CA ALA A 340 -0.80 3.67 -5.52
C ALA A 340 -0.61 3.64 -7.05
N PHE A 341 -1.72 3.65 -7.80
CA PHE A 341 -1.69 3.66 -9.26
C PHE A 341 -1.01 4.90 -9.83
N GLN A 342 -1.42 6.08 -9.36
CA GLN A 342 -0.93 7.34 -9.90
C GLN A 342 0.52 7.64 -9.51
N LYS A 343 0.96 7.20 -8.33
CA LYS A 343 2.30 7.49 -7.80
C LYS A 343 3.34 6.43 -8.10
N ILE A 344 2.95 5.16 -8.24
CA ILE A 344 3.89 4.03 -8.32
C ILE A 344 3.62 3.20 -9.58
N VAL A 345 2.43 2.58 -9.66
CA VAL A 345 2.15 1.57 -10.70
C VAL A 345 2.27 2.16 -12.11
N MET A 346 1.55 3.24 -12.41
CA MET A 346 1.52 3.80 -13.76
C MET A 346 2.84 4.45 -14.17
N PRO A 347 3.52 5.26 -13.33
CA PRO A 347 4.85 5.77 -13.68
C PRO A 347 5.85 4.67 -14.03
N ILE A 348 5.95 3.64 -13.18
CA ILE A 348 6.87 2.52 -13.40
C ILE A 348 6.45 1.70 -14.62
N ALA A 349 5.16 1.43 -14.79
CA ALA A 349 4.68 0.68 -15.96
C ALA A 349 4.94 1.42 -17.28
N HIS A 350 4.83 2.75 -17.31
CA HIS A 350 5.21 3.55 -18.47
C HIS A 350 6.71 3.51 -18.75
N GLU A 351 7.55 3.61 -17.71
CA GLU A 351 9.01 3.49 -17.86
C GLU A 351 9.41 2.07 -18.31
N PHE A 352 8.74 1.04 -17.81
CA PHE A 352 8.95 -0.35 -18.22
C PHE A 352 8.53 -0.59 -19.67
N ASN A 353 7.48 0.09 -20.14
CA ASN A 353 6.93 0.00 -21.49
C ASN A 353 6.66 -1.46 -21.93
N PRO A 354 5.66 -2.14 -21.33
CA PRO A 354 5.36 -3.55 -21.60
C PRO A 354 4.72 -3.76 -22.98
N ASP A 355 4.90 -4.96 -23.53
CA ASP A 355 4.26 -5.45 -24.76
C ASP A 355 2.89 -6.08 -24.50
N LEU A 356 2.66 -6.57 -23.27
CA LEU A 356 1.41 -7.14 -22.78
C LEU A 356 1.23 -6.77 -21.29
N VAL A 357 0.00 -6.45 -20.91
CA VAL A 357 -0.40 -6.34 -19.50
C VAL A 357 -1.32 -7.52 -19.16
N ILE A 358 -0.97 -8.28 -18.14
CA ILE A 358 -1.82 -9.31 -17.56
C ILE A 358 -2.26 -8.82 -16.18
N ILE A 359 -3.55 -8.82 -15.92
CA ILE A 359 -4.12 -8.47 -14.62
C ILE A 359 -4.51 -9.78 -13.93
N SER A 360 -3.80 -10.13 -12.88
CA SER A 360 -4.18 -11.18 -11.92
C SER A 360 -5.26 -10.56 -11.03
N ALA A 361 -6.51 -10.86 -11.36
CA ALA A 361 -7.67 -10.08 -10.95
C ALA A 361 -8.49 -10.80 -9.88
N GLY A 362 -8.04 -10.68 -8.64
CA GLY A 362 -8.85 -10.93 -7.46
C GLY A 362 -9.84 -9.79 -7.21
N PHE A 363 -10.99 -10.10 -6.63
CA PHE A 363 -11.97 -9.10 -6.21
C PHE A 363 -12.29 -9.18 -4.72
N ASP A 364 -11.42 -9.79 -3.92
CA ASP A 364 -11.51 -9.87 -2.46
C ASP A 364 -11.02 -8.60 -1.74
N ALA A 365 -10.39 -7.66 -2.44
CA ALA A 365 -10.20 -6.30 -1.93
C ALA A 365 -11.49 -5.44 -2.03
N ALA A 366 -12.54 -5.95 -2.68
CA ALA A 366 -13.76 -5.20 -2.92
C ALA A 366 -14.57 -4.96 -1.65
N ALA A 367 -15.27 -3.81 -1.60
CA ALA A 367 -16.21 -3.52 -0.53
C ALA A 367 -17.32 -4.59 -0.45
N GLY A 368 -17.36 -5.32 0.66
CA GLY A 368 -18.32 -6.42 0.89
C GLY A 368 -17.65 -7.78 1.09
N ASP A 369 -16.41 -7.96 0.64
CA ASP A 369 -15.66 -9.18 0.88
C ASP A 369 -15.10 -9.22 2.32
N GLU A 370 -15.52 -10.21 3.10
CA GLU A 370 -15.14 -10.33 4.52
C GLU A 370 -13.71 -10.84 4.71
N LEU A 371 -13.13 -11.57 3.74
CA LEU A 371 -11.78 -12.13 3.86
C LEU A 371 -10.73 -11.05 3.66
N GLY A 372 -10.86 -10.23 2.61
CA GLY A 372 -9.95 -9.11 2.38
C GLY A 372 -10.20 -7.92 3.30
N ALA A 373 -11.46 -7.70 3.71
CA ALA A 373 -11.92 -6.59 4.55
C ALA A 373 -11.37 -5.21 4.10
N CYS A 374 -11.32 -5.01 2.79
CA CYS A 374 -11.02 -3.73 2.15
C CYS A 374 -12.30 -3.12 1.57
N PHE A 375 -12.19 -1.91 1.03
CA PHE A 375 -13.32 -1.09 0.59
C PHE A 375 -13.14 -0.57 -0.84
N VAL A 376 -12.52 -1.35 -1.72
CA VAL A 376 -12.35 -0.97 -3.14
C VAL A 376 -13.70 -1.08 -3.84
N SER A 377 -14.15 0.00 -4.46
CA SER A 377 -15.43 0.04 -5.17
C SER A 377 -15.30 -0.51 -6.60
N PRO A 378 -16.40 -1.01 -7.20
CA PRO A 378 -16.41 -1.36 -8.62
C PRO A 378 -15.95 -0.22 -9.54
N ALA A 379 -16.23 1.04 -9.17
CA ALA A 379 -15.76 2.19 -9.92
C ALA A 379 -14.23 2.31 -9.89
N CYS A 380 -13.60 2.04 -8.75
CA CYS A 380 -12.14 2.03 -8.65
C CYS A 380 -11.50 0.96 -9.54
N TYR A 381 -12.04 -0.26 -9.58
CA TYR A 381 -11.59 -1.30 -10.52
C TYR A 381 -11.72 -0.86 -12.00
N ALA A 382 -12.80 -0.17 -12.36
CA ALA A 382 -12.94 0.42 -13.69
C ALA A 382 -11.85 1.47 -13.97
N HIS A 383 -11.56 2.38 -13.03
CA HIS A 383 -10.48 3.36 -13.19
C HIS A 383 -9.10 2.72 -13.30
N MET A 384 -8.78 1.73 -12.46
CA MET A 384 -7.54 0.96 -12.52
C MET A 384 -7.36 0.28 -13.88
N THR A 385 -8.41 -0.41 -14.35
CA THR A 385 -8.44 -1.04 -15.68
C THR A 385 -8.20 -0.03 -16.79
N HIS A 386 -8.88 1.12 -16.74
CA HIS A 386 -8.76 2.17 -17.74
C HIS A 386 -7.33 2.74 -17.82
N MET A 387 -6.67 2.96 -16.68
CA MET A 387 -5.27 3.40 -16.66
C MET A 387 -4.36 2.38 -17.34
N LEU A 388 -4.51 1.08 -17.04
CA LEU A 388 -3.68 0.01 -17.61
C LEU A 388 -3.91 -0.17 -19.12
N MET A 389 -5.12 0.10 -19.61
CA MET A 389 -5.44 0.08 -21.05
C MET A 389 -4.67 1.13 -21.87
N SER A 390 -4.02 2.10 -21.23
CA SER A 390 -3.12 3.04 -21.92
C SER A 390 -1.74 2.44 -22.25
N LEU A 391 -1.37 1.32 -21.63
CA LEU A 391 -0.11 0.61 -21.83
C LEU A 391 -0.23 -0.44 -22.93
N ALA A 392 0.90 -0.91 -23.48
CA ALA A 392 0.94 -2.00 -24.48
C ALA A 392 0.00 -1.77 -25.70
N GLY A 393 -0.31 -0.51 -26.01
CA GLY A 393 -1.33 -0.14 -27.00
C GLY A 393 -2.73 -0.68 -26.71
N GLY A 394 -3.04 -0.99 -25.45
CA GLY A 394 -4.29 -1.58 -24.97
C GLY A 394 -4.28 -3.10 -24.85
N LYS A 395 -3.12 -3.78 -24.89
CA LYS A 395 -3.02 -5.26 -24.85
C LYS A 395 -3.14 -5.65 -23.39
N VAL A 396 -4.38 -5.80 -22.94
CA VAL A 396 -4.72 -6.14 -21.56
C VAL A 396 -5.48 -7.46 -21.54
N ALA A 397 -4.99 -8.40 -20.75
CA ALA A 397 -5.66 -9.66 -20.46
C ALA A 397 -5.97 -9.72 -18.96
N VAL A 398 -7.23 -9.86 -18.59
CA VAL A 398 -7.69 -10.03 -17.21
C VAL A 398 -7.87 -11.51 -16.93
N CYS A 399 -7.26 -12.05 -15.88
CA CYS A 399 -7.41 -13.43 -15.44
C CYS A 399 -7.98 -13.44 -14.03
N LEU A 400 -9.14 -14.09 -13.84
CA LEU A 400 -9.80 -14.13 -12.53
C LEU A 400 -8.97 -14.91 -11.49
N GLU A 401 -8.84 -14.35 -10.28
CA GLU A 401 -8.20 -14.98 -9.10
C GLU A 401 -9.20 -15.16 -7.94
N GLY A 402 -9.02 -14.48 -6.80
CA GLY A 402 -9.86 -14.49 -5.60
C GLY A 402 -11.11 -13.60 -5.67
N GLY A 403 -11.78 -13.41 -4.55
CA GLY A 403 -13.08 -12.73 -4.40
C GLY A 403 -14.21 -13.70 -4.09
N TYR A 404 -14.77 -13.59 -2.89
CA TYR A 404 -15.57 -14.66 -2.26
C TYR A 404 -16.98 -14.20 -1.87
N ASP A 405 -17.22 -12.88 -1.80
CA ASP A 405 -18.58 -12.35 -1.84
C ASP A 405 -19.13 -12.33 -3.28
N LEU A 406 -20.18 -13.12 -3.54
CA LEU A 406 -20.75 -13.32 -4.88
C LEU A 406 -21.30 -12.03 -5.51
N GLU A 407 -21.76 -11.06 -4.71
CA GLU A 407 -22.28 -9.79 -5.21
C GLU A 407 -21.13 -8.82 -5.53
N ALA A 408 -20.14 -8.72 -4.63
CA ALA A 408 -18.97 -7.87 -4.79
C ALA A 408 -18.12 -8.29 -5.99
N ILE A 409 -17.83 -9.59 -6.13
CA ILE A 409 -17.08 -10.13 -7.28
C ILE A 409 -17.81 -9.84 -8.60
N SER A 410 -19.12 -10.08 -8.64
CA SER A 410 -19.92 -9.89 -9.85
C SER A 410 -19.97 -8.43 -10.30
N LYS A 411 -20.17 -7.49 -9.36
CA LYS A 411 -20.19 -6.06 -9.67
C LYS A 411 -18.82 -5.53 -10.10
N SER A 412 -17.76 -5.99 -9.43
CA SER A 412 -16.40 -5.55 -9.73
C SER A 412 -15.92 -6.10 -11.07
N ALA A 413 -16.14 -7.38 -11.35
CA ALA A 413 -15.86 -7.98 -12.65
C ALA A 413 -16.67 -7.32 -13.78
N LEU A 414 -17.94 -6.96 -13.53
CA LEU A 414 -18.75 -6.22 -14.49
C LEU A 414 -18.14 -4.86 -14.83
N ALA A 415 -17.72 -4.09 -13.83
CA ALA A 415 -17.12 -2.77 -14.04
C ALA A 415 -15.81 -2.86 -14.85
N VAL A 416 -14.99 -3.89 -14.61
CA VAL A 416 -13.80 -4.18 -15.40
C VAL A 416 -14.18 -4.53 -16.84
N ALA A 417 -15.13 -5.44 -17.05
CA ALA A 417 -15.56 -5.87 -18.39
C ALA A 417 -16.14 -4.71 -19.21
N GLN A 418 -16.99 -3.87 -18.61
CA GLN A 418 -17.53 -2.67 -19.26
C GLN A 418 -16.41 -1.71 -19.70
N THR A 419 -15.41 -1.51 -18.84
CA THR A 419 -14.24 -0.67 -19.16
C THR A 419 -13.43 -1.25 -20.32
N LEU A 420 -13.18 -2.56 -20.33
CA LEU A 420 -12.49 -3.23 -21.44
C LEU A 420 -13.24 -3.06 -22.77
N MET A 421 -14.57 -3.15 -22.74
CA MET A 421 -15.44 -2.93 -23.90
C MET A 421 -15.39 -1.47 -24.40
N GLY A 422 -14.97 -0.53 -23.57
CA GLY A 422 -14.77 0.88 -23.92
C GLY A 422 -15.78 1.83 -23.28
N GLU A 423 -16.58 1.35 -22.32
CA GLU A 423 -17.42 2.23 -21.52
C GLU A 423 -16.56 3.12 -20.61
N PRO A 424 -16.89 4.41 -20.45
CA PRO A 424 -16.14 5.30 -19.57
C PRO A 424 -16.29 4.84 -18.10
N PRO A 425 -15.20 4.81 -17.31
CA PRO A 425 -15.30 4.52 -15.89
C PRO A 425 -16.30 5.45 -15.19
N PRO A 426 -17.10 4.95 -14.23
CA PRO A 426 -18.02 5.78 -13.47
C PRO A 426 -17.31 6.93 -12.76
N LYS A 427 -17.99 8.07 -12.59
CA LYS A 427 -17.44 9.17 -11.79
C LYS A 427 -17.25 8.71 -10.35
N MET A 428 -16.07 8.98 -9.80
CA MET A 428 -15.69 8.61 -8.44
C MET A 428 -15.35 9.87 -7.64
N GLU A 429 -15.83 9.96 -6.40
CA GLU A 429 -15.36 10.96 -5.44
C GLU A 429 -14.16 10.37 -4.70
N LEU A 430 -12.96 10.89 -4.99
CA LEU A 430 -11.74 10.38 -4.38
C LEU A 430 -11.71 10.71 -2.88
N PRO A 431 -11.72 9.70 -2.00
CA PRO A 431 -11.56 9.94 -0.57
C PRO A 431 -10.13 10.39 -0.26
N LYS A 432 -9.95 11.01 0.90
CA LYS A 432 -8.60 11.34 1.39
C LYS A 432 -7.87 10.04 1.72
N ILE A 433 -6.65 9.91 1.20
CA ILE A 433 -5.76 8.81 1.56
C ILE A 433 -5.44 8.81 3.06
N SER A 434 -5.43 7.63 3.67
CA SER A 434 -4.90 7.41 5.00
C SER A 434 -3.45 7.87 5.11
N ARG A 435 -3.11 8.50 6.24
CA ARG A 435 -1.73 8.97 6.49
C ARG A 435 -0.74 7.81 6.50
N ASP A 436 -1.15 6.65 7.00
CA ASP A 436 -0.28 5.49 7.10
C ASP A 436 -0.11 4.79 5.74
N ALA A 437 -1.17 4.73 4.92
CA ALA A 437 -1.05 4.31 3.53
C ALA A 437 -0.14 5.25 2.72
N ALA A 438 -0.23 6.57 2.93
CA ALA A 438 0.67 7.53 2.30
C ALA A 438 2.15 7.31 2.68
N LYS A 439 2.43 6.93 3.94
CA LYS A 439 3.78 6.54 4.37
C LYS A 439 4.25 5.24 3.71
N VAL A 440 3.37 4.24 3.58
CA VAL A 440 3.68 3.00 2.85
C VAL A 440 4.08 3.32 1.42
N LEU A 441 3.30 4.13 0.69
CA LEU A 441 3.64 4.52 -0.68
C LEU A 441 4.98 5.27 -0.78
N ALA A 442 5.29 6.13 0.19
CA ALA A 442 6.59 6.81 0.24
C ALA A 442 7.75 5.83 0.47
N LYS A 443 7.56 4.80 1.31
CA LYS A 443 8.55 3.73 1.49
C LYS A 443 8.73 2.92 0.22
N VAL A 444 7.65 2.49 -0.43
CA VAL A 444 7.73 1.77 -1.71
C VAL A 444 8.49 2.59 -2.75
N GLN A 445 8.18 3.89 -2.88
CA GLN A 445 8.93 4.79 -3.75
C GLN A 445 10.43 4.80 -3.41
N ALA A 446 10.79 4.85 -2.13
CA ALA A 446 12.18 4.82 -1.70
C ALA A 446 12.91 3.51 -2.06
N TYR A 447 12.27 2.35 -1.84
CA TYR A 447 12.84 1.05 -2.23
C TYR A 447 12.97 0.88 -3.74
N GLN A 448 12.09 1.52 -4.52
CA GLN A 448 12.09 1.41 -5.99
C GLN A 448 12.97 2.47 -6.68
N ALA A 449 13.29 3.58 -6.02
CA ALA A 449 14.10 4.68 -6.56
C ALA A 449 15.48 4.28 -7.13
N PRO A 450 16.23 3.31 -6.56
CA PRO A 450 17.48 2.86 -7.15
C PRO A 450 17.30 2.30 -8.58
N TYR A 451 16.12 1.73 -8.88
CA TYR A 451 15.86 0.96 -10.09
C TYR A 451 15.06 1.70 -11.16
N TRP A 452 14.33 2.76 -10.78
CA TRP A 452 13.39 3.48 -11.65
C TRP A 452 13.62 4.99 -11.60
N GLU A 453 13.88 5.61 -12.75
CA GLU A 453 14.13 7.06 -12.84
C GLU A 453 12.92 7.87 -12.37
N CYS A 454 11.70 7.42 -12.71
CA CYS A 454 10.46 8.06 -12.27
C CYS A 454 10.26 8.07 -10.74
N MET A 455 11.01 7.25 -9.98
CA MET A 455 10.92 7.17 -8.52
C MET A 455 12.00 7.98 -7.78
N ARG A 456 13.07 8.40 -8.46
CA ARG A 456 14.26 9.03 -7.85
C ARG A 456 14.07 10.39 -7.16
N PRO A 457 13.28 11.34 -7.69
CA PRO A 457 13.27 12.69 -7.12
C PRO A 457 12.81 12.69 -5.64
N GLY A 458 13.72 13.06 -4.72
CA GLY A 458 13.41 13.21 -3.29
C GLY A 458 13.74 12.05 -2.38
N VAL A 459 14.33 10.98 -2.90
CA VAL A 459 14.72 9.84 -2.07
C VAL A 459 16.15 10.04 -1.59
N VAL A 460 16.32 10.02 -0.27
CA VAL A 460 17.64 10.06 0.38
C VAL A 460 17.98 8.64 0.81
N ASP A 461 19.11 8.13 0.31
CA ASP A 461 19.69 6.86 0.76
C ASP A 461 20.40 7.08 2.10
N VAL A 462 19.75 6.66 3.19
CA VAL A 462 20.28 6.87 4.55
C VAL A 462 21.51 6.01 4.80
N GLN A 463 21.61 4.84 4.19
CA GLN A 463 22.75 3.94 4.39
C GLN A 463 24.01 4.52 3.74
N ASP A 464 23.90 5.04 2.52
CA ASP A 464 25.00 5.73 1.86
C ASP A 464 25.42 6.99 2.66
N MET A 465 24.45 7.78 3.13
CA MET A 465 24.72 8.94 3.98
C MET A 465 25.45 8.57 5.28
N GLN A 466 25.08 7.46 5.92
CA GLN A 466 25.76 6.96 7.12
C GLN A 466 27.20 6.51 6.81
N ALA A 467 27.41 5.83 5.69
CA ALA A 467 28.74 5.40 5.25
C ALA A 467 29.69 6.59 4.99
N GLN A 468 29.15 7.73 4.58
CA GLN A 468 29.90 8.96 4.30
C GLN A 468 30.19 9.83 5.54
N ALA A 469 29.95 9.33 6.75
CA ALA A 469 30.13 10.07 8.01
C ALA A 469 29.35 11.41 8.07
N SER A 470 28.17 11.44 7.44
CA SER A 470 27.29 12.61 7.45
C SER A 470 26.67 12.88 8.84
N SER A 471 26.12 14.08 9.04
CA SER A 471 25.41 14.47 10.28
C SER A 471 23.97 14.85 9.97
N ARG A 472 23.03 14.41 10.81
CA ARG A 472 21.64 14.83 10.71
C ARG A 472 21.52 16.32 11.02
N LEU A 473 20.63 17.00 10.29
CA LEU A 473 20.54 18.45 10.32
C LEU A 473 20.14 19.01 11.70
N HIS A 474 19.31 18.30 12.49
CA HIS A 474 18.90 18.78 13.81
C HIS A 474 20.09 18.87 14.79
N ASP A 475 21.08 17.98 14.70
CA ASP A 475 22.29 18.05 15.53
C ASP A 475 23.15 19.26 15.12
N VAL A 476 23.27 19.53 13.81
CA VAL A 476 24.01 20.69 13.28
C VAL A 476 23.36 22.01 13.72
N VAL A 477 22.03 22.10 13.61
CA VAL A 477 21.26 23.27 14.05
C VAL A 477 21.44 23.52 15.54
N ARG A 478 21.35 22.48 16.38
CA ARG A 478 21.53 22.64 17.83
C ARG A 478 22.96 23.09 18.18
N SER A 479 23.97 22.55 17.49
CA SER A 479 25.35 22.99 17.66
C SER A 479 25.54 24.47 17.28
N ALA A 480 24.93 24.92 16.18
CA ALA A 480 24.97 26.31 15.75
C ALA A 480 24.26 27.24 16.76
N GLN A 481 23.08 26.85 17.25
CA GLN A 481 22.37 27.58 18.32
C GLN A 481 23.24 27.71 19.58
N ARG A 482 23.91 26.63 19.99
CA ARG A 482 24.84 26.65 21.13
C ARG A 482 25.96 27.67 20.90
N GLN A 483 26.53 27.74 19.71
CA GLN A 483 27.57 28.73 19.41
C GLN A 483 27.04 30.16 19.52
N VAL A 484 25.90 30.46 18.89
CA VAL A 484 25.28 31.79 18.92
C VAL A 484 24.95 32.23 20.35
N LEU A 485 24.35 31.35 21.15
CA LEU A 485 24.01 31.63 22.55
C LEU A 485 25.24 31.76 23.45
N SER A 486 26.32 31.04 23.15
CA SER A 486 27.60 31.18 23.86
C SER A 486 28.27 32.51 23.58
N GLU A 487 28.28 32.96 22.32
CA GLU A 487 28.88 34.24 21.92
C GLU A 487 28.04 35.43 22.43
N LYS A 488 26.72 35.35 22.33
CA LYS A 488 25.82 36.46 22.68
C LYS A 488 25.60 36.60 24.18
N HIS A 489 25.40 35.48 24.88
CA HIS A 489 24.95 35.45 26.29
C HIS A 489 25.91 34.69 27.21
N GLY A 490 27.06 34.22 26.70
CA GLY A 490 28.03 33.46 27.49
C GLY A 490 27.54 32.06 27.89
N MET A 491 26.43 31.57 27.33
CA MET A 491 25.81 30.31 27.73
C MET A 491 26.74 29.11 27.50
N LEU A 492 26.60 28.11 28.38
CA LEU A 492 27.43 26.91 28.43
C LEU A 492 26.55 25.65 28.49
N PRO A 493 27.03 24.50 27.98
CA PRO A 493 26.32 23.23 28.15
C PRO A 493 26.24 22.83 29.62
N LEU A 494 25.06 22.41 30.06
CA LEU A 494 24.87 21.78 31.37
C LEU A 494 25.08 20.27 31.25
N TYR A 495 25.90 19.70 32.12
CA TYR A 495 26.17 18.27 32.11
C TYR A 495 24.98 17.47 32.63
N ILE A 496 24.53 16.47 31.86
CA ILE A 496 23.48 15.54 32.26
C ILE A 496 24.07 14.14 32.24
N GLN A 497 24.10 13.47 33.39
CA GLN A 497 24.59 12.10 33.47
C GLN A 497 23.55 11.16 32.86
N ARG A 498 24.00 10.31 31.91
CA ARG A 498 23.18 9.33 31.21
C ARG A 498 23.97 8.02 31.05
N ASP A 499 23.26 6.91 31.00
CA ASP A 499 23.87 5.59 30.78
C ASP A 499 24.32 5.39 29.31
N ILE A 500 23.62 6.03 28.37
CA ILE A 500 23.88 5.96 26.93
C ILE A 500 24.07 7.37 26.40
N LEU A 501 25.12 7.57 25.61
CA LEU A 501 25.47 8.85 25.00
C LEU A 501 25.16 8.82 23.50
N PHE A 502 24.10 9.52 23.10
CA PHE A 502 23.78 9.80 21.70
C PHE A 502 24.18 11.21 21.33
N LYS A 503 24.49 11.45 20.05
CA LYS A 503 24.86 12.78 19.54
C LYS A 503 23.79 13.83 19.83
N SER A 504 22.51 13.46 19.75
CA SER A 504 21.38 14.35 20.06
C SER A 504 21.26 14.74 21.54
N PHE A 505 22.07 14.15 22.44
CA PHE A 505 22.20 14.61 23.82
C PHE A 505 23.29 15.68 24.00
N GLU A 506 24.20 15.83 23.03
CA GLU A 506 25.22 16.88 23.08
C GLU A 506 24.56 18.26 22.96
N ASN A 507 24.95 19.19 23.83
CA ASN A 507 24.41 20.56 23.87
C ASN A 507 22.88 20.62 24.05
N GLN A 508 22.26 19.54 24.54
CA GLN A 508 20.81 19.48 24.72
C GLN A 508 20.32 20.54 25.71
N VAL A 509 21.07 20.75 26.79
CA VAL A 509 20.75 21.73 27.83
C VAL A 509 21.84 22.79 27.86
N LEU A 510 21.45 24.06 27.74
CA LEU A 510 22.34 25.22 27.82
C LEU A 510 21.93 26.11 28.98
N VAL A 511 22.91 26.69 29.68
CA VAL A 511 22.66 27.56 30.84
C VAL A 511 23.50 28.83 30.78
N THR A 512 23.00 29.92 31.35
CA THR A 512 23.80 31.14 31.55
C THR A 512 24.88 30.92 32.61
N ARG A 513 25.95 31.73 32.56
CA ARG A 513 27.03 31.66 33.57
C ARG A 513 26.51 32.14 34.92
N GLY A 514 26.93 31.48 35.99
CA GLY A 514 26.54 31.85 37.35
C GLY A 514 25.08 31.54 37.70
N ILE A 515 24.44 30.61 36.97
CA ILE A 515 23.04 30.20 37.17
C ILE A 515 22.71 29.85 38.63
N GLN A 516 23.67 29.27 39.36
CA GLN A 516 23.53 28.87 40.76
C GLN A 516 23.40 30.05 41.74
N SER A 517 23.74 31.27 41.31
CA SER A 517 23.66 32.49 42.11
C SER A 517 22.58 33.45 41.60
N ALA A 518 21.86 33.08 40.55
CA ALA A 518 20.77 33.88 40.01
C ALA A 518 19.62 33.93 41.02
N ARG A 519 18.95 35.08 41.12
CA ARG A 519 17.75 35.25 41.96
C ARG A 519 16.47 34.84 41.23
N LYS A 520 16.42 35.07 39.92
CA LYS A 520 15.29 34.74 39.06
C LYS A 520 15.79 33.81 37.95
N ILE A 521 15.11 32.69 37.73
CA ILE A 521 15.46 31.71 36.69
C ILE A 521 14.31 31.52 35.71
N LEU A 522 14.63 31.56 34.41
CA LEU A 522 13.74 31.16 33.33
C LEU A 522 14.19 29.81 32.76
N VAL A 523 13.34 28.79 32.86
CA VAL A 523 13.57 27.48 32.26
C VAL A 523 12.69 27.36 31.01
N ILE A 524 13.31 27.24 29.86
CA ILE A 524 12.62 27.07 28.58
C ILE A 524 12.80 25.64 28.10
N ILE A 525 11.69 24.95 27.84
CA ILE A 525 11.65 23.56 27.39
C ILE A 525 10.94 23.55 26.05
N HIS A 526 11.68 23.33 24.97
CA HIS A 526 11.19 23.60 23.63
C HIS A 526 11.53 22.50 22.62
N ASP A 527 10.63 22.31 21.66
CA ASP A 527 10.89 21.54 20.45
C ASP A 527 12.08 22.14 19.65
N PRO A 528 12.74 21.37 18.76
CA PRO A 528 13.75 21.93 17.87
C PRO A 528 13.19 23.06 17.00
N PRO A 529 14.03 24.01 16.57
CA PRO A 529 13.60 25.08 15.66
C PRO A 529 12.91 24.54 14.41
N GLU A 530 11.97 25.31 13.88
CA GLU A 530 11.28 24.93 12.66
C GLU A 530 12.22 25.09 11.45
N LEU A 531 12.28 24.05 10.63
CA LEU A 531 13.03 24.05 9.37
C LEU A 531 12.06 24.20 8.21
N HIS A 532 12.24 25.26 7.43
CA HIS A 532 11.49 25.55 6.22
C HIS A 532 12.43 25.47 5.04
N ALA A 533 12.11 24.67 4.04
CA ALA A 533 13.01 24.38 2.93
C ALA A 533 12.22 24.27 1.64
N GLN A 534 12.66 24.99 0.60
CA GLN A 534 12.12 24.84 -0.74
C GLN A 534 13.08 23.96 -1.56
N PRO A 535 12.76 22.67 -1.77
CA PRO A 535 13.58 21.84 -2.61
C PRO A 535 13.47 22.27 -4.08
N ASN A 536 14.50 21.96 -4.87
CA ASN A 536 14.50 22.15 -6.30
C ASN A 536 13.37 21.29 -6.92
N PRO A 537 12.44 21.87 -7.68
CA PRO A 537 11.28 21.14 -8.21
C PRO A 537 11.64 20.05 -9.24
N LEU A 538 12.88 20.04 -9.77
CA LEU A 538 13.31 19.10 -10.80
C LEU A 538 13.96 17.83 -10.22
N ASP A 539 14.88 18.00 -9.28
CA ASP A 539 15.69 16.91 -8.72
C ASP A 539 15.49 16.72 -7.21
N ASN A 540 14.64 17.55 -6.59
CA ASN A 540 14.37 17.58 -5.15
C ASN A 540 15.61 17.86 -4.28
N THR A 541 16.71 18.35 -4.89
CA THR A 541 17.90 18.76 -4.14
C THR A 541 17.58 19.95 -3.26
N LEU A 542 18.15 19.95 -2.04
CA LEU A 542 17.97 21.05 -1.10
C LEU A 542 19.23 21.92 -1.05
N GLU A 543 19.11 23.11 -1.62
CA GLU A 543 20.15 24.13 -1.57
C GLU A 543 20.06 24.94 -0.26
N PRO A 544 21.14 25.06 0.55
CA PRO A 544 21.08 25.71 1.86
C PRO A 544 20.58 27.15 1.86
N HIS A 545 20.80 27.90 0.77
CA HIS A 545 20.33 29.29 0.65
C HIS A 545 18.81 29.41 0.43
N ASN A 546 18.13 28.30 0.11
CA ASN A 546 16.67 28.18 0.00
C ASN A 546 16.06 27.45 1.22
N ALA A 547 16.84 27.34 2.30
CA ALA A 547 16.40 26.77 3.56
C ALA A 547 16.53 27.82 4.68
N TRP A 548 15.56 27.82 5.58
CA TRP A 548 15.44 28.74 6.71
C TRP A 548 15.28 27.97 8.01
N VAL A 549 16.02 28.41 9.03
CA VAL A 549 15.83 27.99 10.42
C VAL A 549 15.06 29.09 11.13
N THR A 550 13.89 28.77 11.66
CA THR A 550 13.03 29.71 12.37
C THR A 550 13.00 29.36 13.86
N ASP A 551 13.57 30.25 14.69
CA ASP A 551 13.67 30.07 16.14
C ASP A 551 12.90 31.17 16.89
N GLY A 552 11.74 30.81 17.43
CA GLY A 552 10.93 31.69 18.27
C GLY A 552 11.43 31.86 19.71
N VAL A 553 12.28 30.96 20.20
CA VAL A 553 12.71 30.90 21.61
C VAL A 553 13.78 31.94 21.92
N THR A 554 14.68 32.19 20.98
CA THR A 554 15.80 33.12 21.17
C THR A 554 15.35 34.51 21.66
N ARG A 555 14.18 35.00 21.25
CA ARG A 555 13.63 36.29 21.69
C ARG A 555 13.33 36.33 23.20
N TYR A 556 12.89 35.22 23.78
CA TYR A 556 12.63 35.09 25.22
C TYR A 556 13.93 34.99 26.01
N ILE A 557 14.94 34.28 25.48
CA ILE A 557 16.28 34.20 26.07
C ILE A 557 16.91 35.60 26.11
N ASP A 558 16.88 36.33 24.99
CA ASP A 558 17.40 37.69 24.89
C ASP A 558 16.80 38.62 25.94
N TRP A 559 15.48 38.56 26.10
CA TRP A 559 14.78 39.35 27.10
C TRP A 559 15.19 38.94 28.52
N ALA A 560 15.17 37.65 28.84
CA ALA A 560 15.48 37.16 30.18
C ALA A 560 16.89 37.57 30.62
N VAL A 561 17.89 37.39 29.76
CA VAL A 561 19.27 37.81 30.03
C VAL A 561 19.35 39.32 30.22
N SER A 562 18.61 40.12 29.43
CA SER A 562 18.57 41.58 29.59
C SER A 562 17.99 42.05 30.93
N GLN A 563 17.19 41.21 31.58
CA GLN A 563 16.57 41.46 32.89
C GLN A 563 17.33 40.77 34.03
N ASP A 564 18.55 40.27 33.77
CA ASP A 564 19.40 39.57 34.75
C ASP A 564 18.82 38.24 35.27
N TYR A 565 18.00 37.57 34.45
CA TYR A 565 17.52 36.22 34.76
C TYR A 565 18.60 35.21 34.41
N GLY A 566 18.76 34.22 35.28
CA GLY A 566 19.41 32.97 34.91
C GLY A 566 18.55 32.22 33.89
N VAL A 567 19.12 31.70 32.82
CA VAL A 567 18.36 30.95 31.80
C VAL A 567 18.84 29.52 31.72
N ILE A 568 17.89 28.57 31.70
CA ILE A 568 18.11 27.17 31.35
C ILE A 568 17.30 26.89 30.08
N ASP A 569 17.99 26.61 28.99
CA ASP A 569 17.41 26.28 27.68
C ASP A 569 17.53 24.77 27.43
N VAL A 570 16.39 24.09 27.39
CA VAL A 570 16.27 22.64 27.21
C VAL A 570 15.64 22.36 25.86
N ASN A 571 16.45 21.84 24.93
CA ASN A 571 15.94 21.38 23.64
C ASN A 571 15.56 19.90 23.68
N VAL A 572 14.33 19.60 23.29
CA VAL A 572 13.82 18.23 23.27
C VAL A 572 13.70 17.77 21.83
N PRO A 573 14.57 16.87 21.33
CA PRO A 573 14.45 16.35 19.98
C PRO A 573 13.15 15.53 19.82
N HIS A 574 12.51 15.63 18.65
CA HIS A 574 11.31 14.84 18.34
C HIS A 574 11.57 13.34 18.20
N TYR A 575 12.83 12.99 17.95
CA TYR A 575 13.31 11.64 17.80
C TYR A 575 14.80 11.64 18.13
N ILE A 576 15.24 10.67 18.92
CA ILE A 576 16.66 10.46 19.22
C ILE A 576 17.20 9.56 18.13
N THR A 577 18.17 10.02 17.35
CA THR A 577 18.71 9.22 16.25
C THR A 577 19.65 8.15 16.73
N HIS A 578 19.49 6.96 16.17
CA HIS A 578 20.27 5.77 16.44
C HIS A 578 21.13 5.37 15.23
N PRO A 579 22.33 4.78 15.45
CA PRO A 579 23.15 4.26 14.36
C PRO A 579 22.43 3.20 13.51
N GLU A 580 21.53 2.44 14.12
CA GLU A 580 20.68 1.42 13.46
C GLU A 580 19.54 1.99 12.59
N ASP A 581 19.34 3.32 12.52
CA ASP A 581 18.27 3.92 11.72
C ASP A 581 18.57 3.84 10.21
N THR A 582 17.94 2.91 9.49
CA THR A 582 18.15 2.72 8.04
C THR A 582 17.07 3.35 7.16
N GLU A 583 15.96 3.78 7.75
CA GLU A 583 14.79 4.27 7.02
C GLU A 583 14.96 5.73 6.55
N SER A 584 14.60 6.03 5.30
CA SER A 584 14.63 7.40 4.75
C SER A 584 13.66 8.34 5.46
N PHE A 585 12.57 7.80 6.02
CA PHE A 585 11.62 8.55 6.84
C PHE A 585 11.39 7.84 8.18
N THR A 586 11.83 8.49 9.25
CA THR A 586 11.56 8.05 10.62
C THR A 586 10.44 8.92 11.20
N PRO A 587 9.29 8.33 11.61
CA PRO A 587 8.24 9.10 12.26
C PRO A 587 8.75 9.67 13.59
N ARG A 588 8.08 10.74 14.06
CA ARG A 588 8.34 11.28 15.40
C ARG A 588 8.13 10.18 16.44
N ALA A 589 8.87 10.23 17.55
CA ALA A 589 8.65 9.34 18.68
C ALA A 589 7.19 9.42 19.12
N ASP A 590 6.61 8.27 19.47
CA ASP A 590 5.26 8.26 20.01
C ASP A 590 5.21 9.05 21.33
N GLU A 591 4.02 9.56 21.67
CA GLU A 591 3.87 10.46 22.82
C GLU A 591 4.30 9.82 24.15
N ARG A 592 4.17 8.49 24.30
CA ARG A 592 4.53 7.79 25.54
C ARG A 592 6.04 7.73 25.69
N THR A 593 6.74 7.35 24.62
CA THR A 593 8.20 7.35 24.58
C THR A 593 8.77 8.76 24.82
N LEU A 594 8.20 9.76 24.15
CA LEU A 594 8.59 11.15 24.34
C LEU A 594 8.37 11.62 25.79
N GLN A 595 7.23 11.30 26.41
CA GLN A 595 6.97 11.66 27.81
C GLN A 595 7.98 11.03 28.78
N ALA A 596 8.33 9.76 28.60
CA ALA A 596 9.31 9.09 29.44
C ALA A 596 10.69 9.75 29.37
N GLN A 597 11.16 10.05 28.15
CA GLN A 597 12.45 10.70 27.91
C GLN A 597 12.51 12.11 28.50
N ILE A 598 11.45 12.91 28.29
CA ILE A 598 11.40 14.27 28.86
C ILE A 598 11.28 14.23 30.38
N GLN A 599 10.50 13.28 30.94
CA GLN A 599 10.35 13.13 32.37
C GLN A 599 11.69 12.90 33.05
N GLU A 600 12.49 11.96 32.53
CA GLU A 600 13.82 11.64 33.06
C GLU A 600 14.72 12.88 33.06
N LEU A 601 14.80 13.58 31.91
CA LEU A 601 15.60 14.80 31.78
C LEU A 601 15.16 15.91 32.74
N MET A 602 13.87 16.22 32.78
CA MET A 602 13.36 17.32 33.58
C MET A 602 13.46 17.05 35.09
N CYS A 603 13.20 15.81 35.52
CA CYS A 603 13.40 15.43 36.92
C CYS A 603 14.87 15.47 37.30
N TYR A 604 15.78 15.03 36.40
CA TYR A 604 17.21 15.13 36.65
C TYR A 604 17.67 16.58 36.83
N ILE A 605 17.24 17.49 35.95
CA ILE A 605 17.55 18.93 36.05
C ILE A 605 17.01 19.51 37.38
N TRP A 606 15.81 19.10 37.78
CA TRP A 606 15.23 19.54 39.04
C TRP A 606 16.05 19.07 40.24
N ASP A 607 16.23 17.75 40.37
CA ASP A 607 16.82 17.13 41.57
C ASP A 607 18.29 17.49 41.75
N ASN A 608 19.05 17.62 40.65
CA ASN A 608 20.51 17.81 40.71
C ASN A 608 20.95 19.27 40.60
N TYR A 609 20.07 20.18 40.18
CA TYR A 609 20.44 21.59 39.98
C TYR A 609 19.43 22.53 40.63
N LEU A 610 18.21 22.62 40.08
CA LEU A 610 17.26 23.65 40.49
C LEU A 610 16.88 23.54 41.98
N GLN A 611 16.63 22.32 42.47
CA GLN A 611 16.27 22.07 43.86
C GLN A 611 17.38 22.52 44.83
N LEU A 612 18.65 22.44 44.42
CA LEU A 612 19.81 22.73 45.25
C LEU A 612 20.22 24.21 45.26
N TYR A 613 19.65 25.03 44.37
CA TYR A 613 20.01 26.46 44.28
C TYR A 613 19.23 27.28 45.30
N ASP A 614 19.78 27.46 46.51
CA ASP A 614 19.12 28.17 47.61
C ASP A 614 18.86 29.66 47.36
N SER A 615 19.60 30.30 46.43
CA SER A 615 19.52 31.75 46.17
C SER A 615 18.42 32.16 45.19
N VAL A 616 17.68 31.20 44.63
CA VAL A 616 16.66 31.47 43.60
C VAL A 616 15.32 31.70 44.28
N ASP A 617 14.84 32.94 44.16
CA ASP A 617 13.57 33.42 44.67
C ASP A 617 12.40 32.94 43.79
N ASP A 618 12.53 33.09 42.45
CA ASP A 618 11.46 32.80 41.51
C ASP A 618 11.93 31.98 40.29
N ILE A 619 11.22 30.89 40.00
CA ILE A 619 11.41 30.09 38.77
C ILE A 619 10.21 30.25 37.84
N PHE A 620 10.46 30.58 36.57
CA PHE A 620 9.45 30.59 35.51
C PHE A 620 9.70 29.46 34.52
N LEU A 621 8.65 28.76 34.12
CA LEU A 621 8.73 27.68 33.11
C LEU A 621 8.06 28.13 31.82
N ILE A 622 8.74 27.95 30.68
CA ILE A 622 8.16 28.09 29.34
C ILE A 622 8.22 26.73 28.64
N GLY A 623 7.07 26.14 28.32
CA GLY A 623 6.96 24.95 27.49
C GLY A 623 6.53 25.29 26.06
N VAL A 624 7.24 24.81 25.05
CA VAL A 624 6.93 25.11 23.64
C VAL A 624 6.76 23.83 22.84
N GLY A 625 5.64 23.73 22.11
CA GLY A 625 5.38 22.64 21.18
C GLY A 625 4.96 21.36 21.87
N SER A 626 5.59 20.23 21.56
CA SER A 626 5.40 18.93 22.23
C SER A 626 6.22 18.85 23.51
N ALA A 627 7.33 19.56 23.59
CA ALA A 627 8.23 19.63 24.73
C ALA A 627 7.57 20.23 25.99
N TYR A 628 6.46 20.97 25.86
CA TYR A 628 5.68 21.44 27.01
C TYR A 628 5.20 20.30 27.93
N LEU A 629 5.11 19.07 27.40
CA LEU A 629 4.84 17.88 28.20
C LEU A 629 5.88 17.70 29.32
N GLY A 630 7.10 18.22 29.17
CA GLY A 630 8.09 18.27 30.24
C GLY A 630 7.67 19.09 31.45
N VAL A 631 6.97 20.21 31.23
CA VAL A 631 6.39 21.00 32.31
C VAL A 631 5.36 20.17 33.08
N LYS A 632 4.49 19.45 32.35
CA LYS A 632 3.53 18.51 32.95
C LYS A 632 4.26 17.43 33.74
N MET A 633 5.29 16.80 33.18
CA MET A 633 6.03 15.72 33.84
C MET A 633 6.70 16.22 35.13
N LEU A 634 7.31 17.39 35.10
CA LEU A 634 7.93 17.99 36.29
C LEU A 634 6.89 18.28 37.39
N LEU A 635 5.81 18.98 37.04
CA LEU A 635 4.74 19.35 37.99
C LEU A 635 4.01 18.16 38.61
N THR A 636 3.96 17.02 37.92
CA THR A 636 3.24 15.83 38.40
C THR A 636 4.13 14.89 39.22
N ASN A 637 5.44 14.89 38.98
CA ASN A 637 6.39 13.97 39.63
C ASN A 637 7.16 14.59 40.81
N ARG A 638 7.13 15.91 40.99
CA ARG A 638 7.84 16.61 42.08
C ARG A 638 6.90 17.59 42.78
N LEU A 639 6.60 17.32 44.05
CA LEU A 639 5.61 18.06 44.83
C LEU A 639 6.11 19.44 45.27
N ASP A 640 7.41 19.58 45.46
CA ASP A 640 8.12 20.78 45.90
C ASP A 640 8.20 21.86 44.81
N VAL A 641 7.94 21.51 43.54
CA VAL A 641 7.99 22.44 42.40
C VAL A 641 7.05 23.62 42.59
N ARG A 642 5.85 23.40 43.16
CA ARG A 642 4.84 24.46 43.37
C ARG A 642 5.31 25.57 44.32
N ASN A 643 6.26 25.27 45.19
CA ASN A 643 6.75 26.22 46.19
C ASN A 643 7.75 27.21 45.62
N ARG A 644 8.34 26.91 44.46
CA ARG A 644 9.43 27.69 43.86
C ARG A 644 9.12 28.21 42.46
N VAL A 645 8.17 27.58 41.76
CA VAL A 645 7.75 28.03 40.44
C VAL A 645 6.72 29.16 40.59
N ALA A 646 7.11 30.36 40.19
CA ALA A 646 6.25 31.55 40.23
C ALA A 646 5.23 31.57 39.08
N GLY A 647 5.53 30.97 37.93
CA GLY A 647 4.63 30.97 36.79
C GLY A 647 5.00 29.98 35.69
N VAL A 648 3.98 29.56 34.93
CA VAL A 648 4.12 28.62 33.82
C VAL A 648 3.50 29.19 32.55
N ILE A 649 4.23 29.17 31.45
CA ILE A 649 3.76 29.58 30.13
C ILE A 649 3.88 28.37 29.20
N ASN A 650 2.83 28.04 28.46
CA ASN A 650 2.87 26.97 27.47
C ASN A 650 2.34 27.44 26.12
N PHE A 651 3.05 27.10 25.05
CA PHE A 651 2.64 27.28 23.66
C PHE A 651 2.39 25.91 23.03
N VAL A 652 1.15 25.63 22.65
CA VAL A 652 0.72 24.28 22.24
C VAL A 652 0.09 24.31 20.85
N ASN A 653 0.68 23.56 19.92
CA ASN A 653 0.13 23.28 18.59
C ASN A 653 -0.34 21.82 18.42
N GLY A 654 0.16 20.90 19.25
CA GLY A 654 -0.20 19.48 19.27
C GLY A 654 -1.22 19.14 20.36
N SER A 655 -1.23 17.87 20.80
CA SER A 655 -2.21 17.40 21.78
C SER A 655 -2.12 18.11 23.13
N LEU A 656 -3.22 18.75 23.54
CA LEU A 656 -3.36 19.37 24.86
C LEU A 656 -3.70 18.34 25.96
N ARG A 657 -2.85 18.22 26.98
CA ARG A 657 -2.95 17.22 28.05
C ARG A 657 -3.24 17.87 29.42
N PRO A 658 -4.06 17.22 30.26
CA PRO A 658 -4.32 17.72 31.60
C PRO A 658 -3.14 17.48 32.54
N VAL A 659 -2.86 18.46 33.40
CA VAL A 659 -1.97 18.39 34.56
C VAL A 659 -2.82 18.06 35.80
N LYS A 660 -2.73 16.82 36.24
CA LYS A 660 -3.38 16.34 37.47
C LYS A 660 -2.43 15.37 38.18
N SER A 661 -2.50 15.36 39.50
CA SER A 661 -1.83 14.38 40.35
C SER A 661 -2.88 13.71 41.22
N ASP A 662 -2.75 12.40 41.43
CA ASP A 662 -3.64 11.68 42.35
C ASP A 662 -3.19 11.88 43.81
N VAL A 663 -1.95 12.36 44.02
CA VAL A 663 -1.37 12.67 45.33
C VAL A 663 -1.59 14.14 45.71
N ASP A 664 -1.44 15.05 44.74
CA ASP A 664 -1.59 16.48 44.94
C ASP A 664 -2.94 17.00 44.39
N GLN A 665 -3.91 17.10 45.29
CA GLN A 665 -5.27 17.55 44.94
C GLN A 665 -5.34 19.04 44.59
N GLU A 666 -4.38 19.85 45.04
CA GLU A 666 -4.36 21.29 44.80
C GLU A 666 -3.68 21.66 43.49
N LEU A 667 -2.84 20.78 42.94
CA LEU A 667 -2.06 21.01 41.72
C LEU A 667 -2.89 21.57 40.57
N SER A 668 -4.08 21.01 40.30
CA SER A 668 -4.93 21.51 39.21
C SER A 668 -5.44 22.93 39.45
N SER A 669 -5.75 23.30 40.70
CA SER A 669 -6.24 24.64 41.03
C SER A 669 -5.09 25.65 41.00
N TRP A 670 -3.93 25.28 41.55
CA TRP A 670 -2.70 26.06 41.46
C TRP A 670 -2.29 26.27 40.00
N TYR A 671 -2.30 25.22 39.18
CA TYR A 671 -1.92 25.32 37.77
C TYR A 671 -2.86 26.26 37.00
N LYS A 672 -4.17 26.27 37.30
CA LYS A 672 -5.11 27.22 36.69
C LYS A 672 -4.77 28.69 37.00
N ALA A 673 -4.36 28.97 38.23
CA ALA A 673 -4.05 30.33 38.68
C ALA A 673 -2.66 30.80 38.20
N ASN A 674 -1.70 29.87 38.09
CA ASN A 674 -0.28 30.17 37.87
C ASN A 674 0.22 29.79 36.48
N SER A 675 -0.67 29.49 35.52
CA SER A 675 -0.26 29.21 34.14
C SER A 675 -1.03 30.00 33.09
N GLN A 676 -0.35 30.34 31.99
CA GLN A 676 -0.94 30.77 30.73
C GLN A 676 -0.65 29.71 29.66
N VAL A 677 -1.69 29.20 29.01
CA VAL A 677 -1.58 28.11 28.03
C VAL A 677 -2.15 28.59 26.70
N TYR A 678 -1.28 29.09 25.83
CA TYR A 678 -1.62 29.54 24.49
C TYR A 678 -1.76 28.34 23.56
N VAL A 679 -2.88 28.25 22.87
CA VAL A 679 -3.20 27.15 21.96
C VAL A 679 -3.52 27.70 20.58
N ALA A 680 -2.97 27.06 19.54
CA ALA A 680 -3.14 27.46 18.15
C ALA A 680 -4.63 27.60 17.74
N ASN A 681 -4.91 28.52 16.82
CA ASN A 681 -6.28 28.85 16.41
C ASN A 681 -6.99 27.67 15.72
N ASP A 682 -6.24 26.83 15.01
CA ASP A 682 -6.69 25.67 14.24
C ASP A 682 -6.70 24.35 15.03
N HIS A 683 -6.38 24.41 16.33
CA HIS A 683 -6.30 23.20 17.16
C HIS A 683 -7.67 22.51 17.33
N ALA A 684 -7.66 21.17 17.33
CA ALA A 684 -8.87 20.34 17.40
C ALA A 684 -9.72 20.53 18.66
N CYS A 685 -9.18 21.12 19.74
CA CYS A 685 -10.02 21.42 20.92
C CYS A 685 -11.09 22.49 20.64
N TRP A 686 -10.91 23.29 19.59
CA TRP A 686 -11.84 24.35 19.19
C TRP A 686 -12.92 23.88 18.22
N SER A 687 -12.78 22.67 17.64
CA SER A 687 -13.72 22.17 16.63
C SER A 687 -15.07 21.75 17.20
N ASP A 688 -15.12 21.44 18.51
CA ASP A 688 -16.32 20.98 19.21
C ASP A 688 -16.54 21.79 20.50
N PRO A 689 -17.75 22.35 20.73
CA PRO A 689 -18.12 22.99 22.00
C PRO A 689 -17.90 22.13 23.25
N ALA A 690 -18.03 20.80 23.16
CA ALA A 690 -17.76 19.90 24.28
C ALA A 690 -16.27 19.82 24.61
N LEU A 691 -15.40 19.73 23.59
CA LEU A 691 -13.95 19.78 23.76
C LEU A 691 -13.49 21.16 24.27
N THR A 692 -14.07 22.24 23.77
CA THR A 692 -13.79 23.61 24.24
C THR A 692 -14.10 23.74 25.73
N ARG A 693 -15.28 23.28 26.19
CA ARG A 693 -15.62 23.28 27.63
C ARG A 693 -14.70 22.37 28.44
N LYS A 694 -14.24 21.25 27.87
CA LYS A 694 -13.32 20.31 28.53
C LYS A 694 -11.96 20.96 28.82
N VAL A 695 -11.40 21.70 27.87
CA VAL A 695 -10.08 22.35 28.01
C VAL A 695 -10.10 23.57 28.93
N MET A 696 -11.27 24.13 29.24
CA MET A 696 -11.38 25.24 30.20
C MET A 696 -11.29 24.80 31.67
N LYS A 697 -11.33 23.50 31.97
CA LYS A 697 -11.22 22.95 33.33
C LYS A 697 -9.87 23.27 33.97
N ARG A 698 -9.84 23.39 35.30
CA ARG A 698 -8.66 23.77 36.11
C ARG A 698 -7.37 23.03 35.71
N ARG A 699 -7.47 21.71 35.54
CA ARG A 699 -6.37 20.81 35.14
C ARG A 699 -5.69 21.13 33.79
N PHE A 700 -6.21 22.03 32.98
CA PHE A 700 -5.58 22.43 31.71
C PHE A 700 -4.89 23.79 31.77
N GLY A 701 -4.91 24.47 32.92
CA GLY A 701 -4.31 25.80 33.06
C GLY A 701 -5.23 26.91 32.55
N ASN A 702 -4.72 28.14 32.46
CA ASN A 702 -5.47 29.24 31.82
C ASN A 702 -5.32 29.15 30.31
N VAL A 703 -6.19 28.37 29.67
CA VAL A 703 -6.16 28.14 28.22
C VAL A 703 -6.64 29.39 27.47
N ILE A 704 -5.77 29.92 26.62
CA ILE A 704 -5.99 31.10 25.79
C ILE A 704 -5.91 30.66 24.32
N ARG A 705 -6.91 31.03 23.53
CA ARG A 705 -6.90 30.79 22.09
C ARG A 705 -6.07 31.87 21.42
N SER A 706 -4.99 31.48 20.75
CA SER A 706 -4.18 32.42 19.96
C SER A 706 -4.84 32.69 18.61
N PRO A 707 -4.74 33.91 18.05
CA PRO A 707 -5.16 34.18 16.67
C PRO A 707 -4.16 33.62 15.63
N ALA A 708 -2.92 33.31 16.03
CA ALA A 708 -1.88 32.79 15.17
C ALA A 708 -1.87 31.24 15.12
N ASN A 709 -1.42 30.70 13.98
CA ASN A 709 -1.15 29.28 13.77
C ASN A 709 0.37 29.05 13.67
N GLY A 710 0.84 27.90 14.17
CA GLY A 710 2.26 27.60 14.30
C GLY A 710 2.88 28.13 15.59
N LEU A 711 4.01 27.56 16.01
CA LEU A 711 4.61 27.90 17.31
C LEU A 711 5.28 29.26 17.28
N THR A 712 6.13 29.52 16.28
CA THR A 712 6.85 30.79 16.18
C THR A 712 5.92 32.00 16.06
N PRO A 713 4.91 32.00 15.17
CA PRO A 713 3.96 33.12 15.09
C PRO A 713 3.19 33.34 16.39
N MET A 714 2.77 32.26 17.06
CA MET A 714 2.07 32.32 18.36
C MET A 714 2.95 32.93 19.46
N MET A 715 4.21 32.52 19.52
CA MET A 715 5.21 33.06 20.44
C MET A 715 5.52 34.54 20.17
N ALA A 716 5.51 34.96 18.91
CA ALA A 716 5.72 36.36 18.54
C ALA A 716 4.51 37.24 18.90
N GLU A 717 3.29 36.74 18.66
CA GLU A 717 2.02 37.41 18.95
C GLU A 717 1.87 37.69 20.45
N HIS A 718 2.08 36.67 21.28
CA HIS A 718 1.87 36.76 22.73
C HIS A 718 3.11 37.18 23.52
N PHE A 719 4.16 37.65 22.83
CA PHE A 719 5.41 38.05 23.49
C PHE A 719 5.16 39.08 24.59
N ALA A 720 4.44 40.16 24.28
CA ALA A 720 4.14 41.23 25.25
C ALA A 720 3.30 40.73 26.43
N ASP A 721 2.28 39.90 26.17
CA ASP A 721 1.41 39.33 27.20
C ASP A 721 2.20 38.47 28.19
N VAL A 722 3.14 37.65 27.68
CA VAL A 722 4.00 36.80 28.50
C VAL A 722 4.94 37.64 29.36
N LEU A 723 5.56 38.68 28.79
CA LEU A 723 6.45 39.54 29.56
C LEU A 723 5.71 40.24 30.70
N GLN A 724 4.49 40.71 30.45
CA GLN A 724 3.63 41.29 31.47
C GLN A 724 3.31 40.27 32.58
N PHE A 725 2.93 39.05 32.21
CA PHE A 725 2.62 37.98 33.16
C PHE A 725 3.82 37.62 34.06
N VAL A 726 5.03 37.58 33.50
CA VAL A 726 6.25 37.29 34.27
C VAL A 726 6.57 38.47 35.20
N ALA A 727 6.47 39.71 34.73
CA ALA A 727 6.76 40.90 35.52
C ALA A 727 5.81 41.05 36.72
N GLU A 728 4.50 40.89 36.52
CA GLU A 728 3.49 40.98 37.58
C GLU A 728 3.72 39.97 38.71
N ARG A 729 4.28 38.80 38.38
CA ARG A 729 4.53 37.74 39.36
C ARG A 729 5.87 37.88 40.05
N ALA A 730 6.87 38.41 39.35
CA ALA A 730 8.17 38.72 39.94
C ALA A 730 8.09 39.89 40.95
N SER A 731 7.13 40.82 40.80
CA SER A 731 6.94 41.96 41.73
C SER A 731 6.21 41.61 43.04
N VAL A 732 5.30 40.61 43.01
CA VAL A 732 4.55 40.17 44.21
C VAL A 732 5.46 39.54 45.27
N ALA A 733 6.60 38.97 44.85
CA ALA A 733 7.61 38.43 45.76
C ALA A 733 8.46 39.53 46.45
N GLU A 734 8.65 40.68 45.80
CA GLU A 734 9.43 41.80 46.37
C GLU A 734 8.65 42.55 47.46
N GLU A 735 7.33 42.74 47.32
CA GLU A 735 6.47 43.38 48.34
C GLU A 735 6.33 42.52 49.61
N GLY A 736 6.28 41.19 49.48
CA GLY A 736 6.24 40.27 50.64
C GLY A 736 7.54 40.21 51.46
N ALA A 737 8.67 40.64 50.89
CA ALA A 737 9.97 40.70 51.57
C ALA A 737 10.19 42.02 52.34
N GLU A 738 9.48 43.10 52.00
CA GLU A 738 9.54 44.38 52.74
C GLU A 738 8.65 44.38 53.99
N GLU A 739 7.55 43.62 54.04
CA GLU A 739 6.72 43.49 55.24
C GLU A 739 7.36 42.60 56.34
N GLY A 740 8.46 41.92 56.03
CA GLY A 740 9.18 41.01 56.94
C GLY A 740 10.53 41.52 57.48
N ARG A 741 10.90 42.79 57.25
CA ARG A 741 12.14 43.40 57.75
C ARG A 741 11.95 44.29 58.98
#